data_AF-A0A2V5STD7-F1
#
_entry.id   AF-A0A2V5STD7-F1
#
_cell.length_a   1.000
_cell.length_b   1.000
_cell.length_c   1.000
_cell.angle_alpha   90.00
_cell.angle_beta   90.00
_cell.angle_gamma   90.00
#
_symmetry.space_group_name_H-M   'P 1'
#
loop_
_entity.id
_entity.type
_entity.pdbx_description
1 polymer ?
#
loop_
_entity_poly.entity_id
_entity_poly.type
_entity_poly.pdbx_seq_one_letter_code
_entity_poly.pdbx_strand_id
1 'polypeptide(L)'
;MIGVRYQRGVYLPKRDLWLDPQDAKGFAFVSHAHRDHIAPHEEIVVSEQTAALMRNRLPGIRTEHCLLFRERQIVRGLDIMLLPAGHILGSAQLLLFADGETLLYTGDFKLRRGKSAEPAESCQADTLIMEATFGLPRYQFPPTEQVVDQIVAFCRETIEDGHVPVLLGYSLGKAQEILCSLEGAGLTPMLHGSVYQMTRVYEQLGQSFCKYVRYNTNDVAGKVLVCPPSANRSYMLEKIPRKRVAMLSGWAIEPNAIYRYQVDAAFPLSDHADYNDLIRYVDLVRPKRVLTLHGFASEFARDLRQRGVEAWALTEGNQMELRFCVSPSVRQNAEQSGRHACASQSEFATFARIGESIGATAARLEKVRVLADYLRTLDEEQLRIATTYFTGRAFAQSDLRTLQLGTSIIYRAIMAAAKLNEVEFRRITHSHGDAGKTAFEALGGRTEPEPFTLRQSRDFLEVLQKARGPVVKTNLLQSRLASLSALEGQYVVKILSGDLRIGLREGLVEEAIACAFGAAFDEVRQANMLLGDIGATAVLALKKELHRAELSIFRPIKCMLATPEPTADAVWERFADQKSSIVYVEDKFDGIRAQLHRSAQRAEIFSRDLRHITDQFPELAQQANKFEHELIADGEIVAFEEGRRLTFFDLQKRLGRKGDGLDLFAQPMADVPVAFVVFDLLWLDGRSLLNVPLRERRERLSGLRLPQKFQRSQLSPAHSAAEIEHFFQQARRRSNEGLVIKDPESRYLPGTRGLLWFKLKKELATLDVVVVGAEFGHGKRNRVLSDYTFAVRDDATGELLQIGKAYTGLTDAEIAELTEHFKQSTMAVHGRYREVKPDVVLEVAFNSIQPSARHASGFALRFPRIKAIRRDKNAESIDTLEYVRELAGQHAKLSVDS
;
A
#
# COMPACT_ATOMS: atom_id res chain seq x y z
N MET A 1 46.60 -0.16 -2.22
CA MET A 1 45.12 -0.04 -2.23
C MET A 1 44.46 -1.28 -1.66
N ILE A 2 43.88 -1.14 -0.46
CA ILE A 2 43.10 -2.19 0.20
C ILE A 2 41.88 -2.56 -0.68
N GLY A 3 41.78 -3.83 -1.07
CA GLY A 3 40.70 -4.33 -1.91
C GLY A 3 39.41 -4.53 -1.11
N VAL A 4 38.30 -3.96 -1.61
CA VAL A 4 36.99 -3.98 -0.95
C VAL A 4 35.96 -4.61 -1.89
N ARG A 5 35.11 -5.50 -1.36
CA ARG A 5 33.96 -6.09 -2.06
C ARG A 5 32.71 -5.91 -1.20
N TYR A 6 31.54 -5.97 -1.81
CA TYR A 6 30.26 -5.90 -1.10
C TYR A 6 29.43 -7.11 -1.51
N GLN A 7 29.02 -7.89 -0.53
CA GLN A 7 28.26 -9.12 -0.71
C GLN A 7 27.30 -9.25 0.48
N ARG A 8 26.30 -8.36 0.54
CA ARG A 8 25.39 -8.21 1.71
C ARG A 8 26.15 -7.93 3.02
N GLY A 9 27.17 -7.08 2.91
CA GLY A 9 28.19 -6.79 3.92
C GLY A 9 29.48 -6.40 3.21
N VAL A 10 30.36 -5.63 3.85
CA VAL A 10 31.66 -5.27 3.25
C VAL A 10 32.65 -6.40 3.51
N TYR A 11 33.39 -6.83 2.49
CA TYR A 11 34.37 -7.91 2.59
C TYR A 11 35.75 -7.42 2.13
N LEU A 12 36.78 -7.72 2.92
CA LEU A 12 38.18 -7.43 2.64
C LEU A 12 38.93 -8.73 2.30
N PRO A 13 39.02 -9.14 1.02
CA PRO A 13 39.41 -10.51 0.65
C PRO A 13 40.82 -10.90 1.08
N LYS A 14 41.79 -9.97 1.02
CA LYS A 14 43.19 -10.24 1.41
C LYS A 14 43.36 -10.46 2.93
N ARG A 15 42.34 -10.14 3.73
CA ARG A 15 42.36 -10.19 5.20
C ARG A 15 41.33 -11.16 5.75
N ASP A 16 40.49 -11.71 4.87
CA ASP A 16 39.31 -12.51 5.21
C ASP A 16 38.45 -11.89 6.31
N LEU A 17 38.29 -10.56 6.28
CA LEU A 17 37.50 -9.81 7.25
C LEU A 17 36.20 -9.33 6.61
N TRP A 18 35.08 -9.64 7.25
CA TRP A 18 33.78 -9.07 6.94
C TRP A 18 33.47 -7.90 7.87
N LEU A 19 32.85 -6.83 7.37
CA LEU A 19 32.35 -5.70 8.15
C LEU A 19 30.83 -5.65 7.98
N ASP A 20 30.11 -5.78 9.10
CA ASP A 20 28.65 -5.87 9.20
C ASP A 20 27.96 -6.76 8.13
N PRO A 21 28.35 -8.04 7.98
CA PRO A 21 27.64 -8.96 7.12
C PRO A 21 26.25 -9.33 7.69
N GLN A 22 25.24 -9.33 6.82
CA GLN A 22 23.86 -9.67 7.21
C GLN A 22 23.62 -11.17 7.42
N ASP A 23 24.49 -12.01 6.87
CA ASP A 23 24.41 -13.47 6.99
C ASP A 23 25.57 -13.98 7.86
N ALA A 24 25.39 -15.14 8.49
CA ALA A 24 26.42 -15.77 9.32
C ALA A 24 27.76 -15.93 8.56
N LYS A 25 28.86 -15.64 9.25
CA LYS A 25 30.24 -15.73 8.74
C LYS A 25 31.14 -16.32 9.81
N GLY A 26 32.25 -16.92 9.39
CA GLY A 26 33.27 -17.41 10.31
C GLY A 26 33.89 -16.27 11.13
N PHE A 27 34.29 -15.17 10.47
CA PHE A 27 34.92 -14.03 11.14
C PHE A 27 34.37 -12.68 10.64
N ALA A 28 33.94 -11.81 11.55
CA ALA A 28 33.35 -10.51 11.19
C ALA A 28 33.63 -9.40 12.22
N PHE A 29 33.72 -8.16 11.78
CA PHE A 29 33.56 -6.98 12.60
C PHE A 29 32.07 -6.60 12.67
N VAL A 30 31.58 -6.35 13.88
CA VAL A 30 30.22 -5.87 14.14
C VAL A 30 30.31 -4.47 14.73
N SER A 31 29.85 -3.47 13.98
CA SER A 31 29.91 -2.06 14.40
C SER A 31 28.97 -1.76 15.56
N HIS A 32 27.76 -2.34 15.56
CA HIS A 32 26.76 -2.10 16.59
C HIS A 32 25.64 -3.16 16.60
N ALA A 33 24.87 -3.20 17.69
CA ALA A 33 23.90 -4.25 17.96
C ALA A 33 22.50 -4.04 17.34
N HIS A 34 22.39 -3.41 16.15
CA HIS A 34 21.12 -3.37 15.40
C HIS A 34 20.90 -4.64 14.59
N ARG A 35 19.64 -4.94 14.26
CA ARG A 35 19.24 -6.24 13.71
C ARG A 35 19.86 -6.50 12.32
N ASP A 36 20.06 -5.44 11.57
CA ASP A 36 20.63 -5.42 10.22
C ASP A 36 22.16 -5.41 10.20
N HIS A 37 22.81 -5.32 11.36
CA HIS A 37 24.27 -5.38 11.52
C HIS A 37 24.75 -6.61 12.32
N ILE A 38 23.82 -7.45 12.83
CA ILE A 38 24.14 -8.66 13.59
C ILE A 38 23.64 -9.92 12.90
N ALA A 39 24.47 -10.95 12.88
CA ALA A 39 24.08 -12.31 12.54
C ALA A 39 24.78 -13.33 13.47
N PRO A 40 24.42 -14.63 13.44
CA PRO A 40 25.07 -15.64 14.26
C PRO A 40 26.46 -16.01 13.69
N HIS A 41 27.40 -15.05 13.70
CA HIS A 41 28.81 -15.26 13.34
C HIS A 41 29.51 -16.10 14.41
N GLU A 42 30.51 -16.89 13.97
CA GLU A 42 31.29 -17.78 14.84
C GLU A 42 32.29 -16.99 15.70
N GLU A 43 33.00 -16.04 15.08
CA GLU A 43 34.03 -15.19 15.71
C GLU A 43 33.82 -13.73 15.30
N ILE A 44 33.85 -12.79 16.27
CA ILE A 44 33.62 -11.37 16.01
C ILE A 44 34.64 -10.44 16.64
N VAL A 45 34.95 -9.32 15.97
CA VAL A 45 35.55 -8.12 16.57
C VAL A 45 34.44 -7.14 16.90
N VAL A 46 34.43 -6.64 18.12
CA VAL A 46 33.31 -5.84 18.64
C VAL A 46 33.78 -4.96 19.80
N SER A 47 33.07 -3.88 20.13
CA SER A 47 33.30 -3.15 21.39
C SER A 47 32.67 -3.90 22.57
N GLU A 48 33.16 -3.63 23.79
CA GLU A 48 32.64 -4.27 25.00
C GLU A 48 31.14 -4.01 25.20
N GLN A 49 30.71 -2.76 25.00
CA GLN A 49 29.31 -2.34 25.13
C GLN A 49 28.43 -3.00 24.05
N THR A 50 28.89 -3.05 22.79
CA THR A 50 28.14 -3.72 21.72
C THR A 50 28.02 -5.22 21.98
N ALA A 51 29.07 -5.87 22.50
CA ALA A 51 29.02 -7.28 22.87
C ALA A 51 27.95 -7.54 23.96
N ALA A 52 27.91 -6.73 25.00
CA ALA A 52 26.89 -6.83 26.06
C ALA A 52 25.45 -6.66 25.51
N LEU A 53 25.25 -5.72 24.58
CA LEU A 53 23.96 -5.53 23.90
C LEU A 53 23.60 -6.73 23.00
N MET A 54 24.57 -7.28 22.29
CA MET A 54 24.39 -8.45 21.41
C MET A 54 23.99 -9.69 22.20
N ARG A 55 24.60 -9.97 23.36
CA ARG A 55 24.25 -11.15 24.17
C ARG A 55 22.77 -11.19 24.56
N ASN A 56 22.14 -10.04 24.76
CA ASN A 56 20.70 -9.95 25.02
C ASN A 56 19.85 -10.09 23.75
N ARG A 57 20.31 -9.56 22.61
CA ARG A 57 19.52 -9.48 21.38
C ARG A 57 19.65 -10.70 20.46
N LEU A 58 20.80 -11.36 20.50
CA LEU A 58 21.14 -12.53 19.70
C LEU A 58 21.89 -13.55 20.57
N PRO A 59 21.17 -14.26 21.47
CA PRO A 59 21.79 -15.26 22.32
C PRO A 59 22.38 -16.38 21.47
N GLY A 60 23.58 -16.83 21.84
CA GLY A 60 24.32 -17.86 21.13
C GLY A 60 25.77 -17.92 21.59
N ILE A 61 26.44 -19.02 21.29
CA ILE A 61 27.87 -19.18 21.57
C ILE A 61 28.64 -18.61 20.38
N ARG A 62 29.56 -17.68 20.66
CA ARG A 62 30.47 -17.07 19.69
C ARG A 62 31.76 -16.65 20.39
N THR A 63 32.85 -16.54 19.64
CA THR A 63 34.11 -15.98 20.13
C THR A 63 34.06 -14.46 19.96
N GLU A 64 34.17 -13.71 21.06
CA GLU A 64 34.09 -12.23 21.05
C GLU A 64 35.49 -11.64 21.33
N HIS A 65 36.05 -10.92 20.37
CA HIS A 65 37.23 -10.08 20.55
C HIS A 65 36.78 -8.67 20.90
N CYS A 66 36.56 -8.43 22.20
CA CYS A 66 36.18 -7.13 22.74
C CYS A 66 37.37 -6.18 22.76
N LEU A 67 37.32 -5.09 22.00
CA LEU A 67 38.37 -4.07 21.98
C LEU A 67 37.93 -2.79 22.67
N LEU A 68 38.88 -2.13 23.34
CA LEU A 68 38.68 -0.79 23.89
C LEU A 68 38.83 0.26 22.79
N PHE A 69 38.08 1.36 22.90
CA PHE A 69 38.20 2.48 21.98
C PHE A 69 39.57 3.14 22.10
N ARG A 70 40.13 3.57 20.97
CA ARG A 70 41.42 4.29 20.85
C ARG A 70 42.65 3.44 21.19
N GLU A 71 42.48 2.14 21.36
CA GLU A 71 43.58 1.20 21.57
C GLU A 71 43.83 0.39 20.31
N ARG A 72 45.08 0.39 19.85
CA ARG A 72 45.53 -0.38 18.70
C ARG A 72 45.84 -1.81 19.15
N GLN A 73 45.24 -2.79 18.49
CA GLN A 73 45.39 -4.20 18.84
C GLN A 73 45.55 -5.09 17.59
N ILE A 74 46.18 -6.25 17.77
CA ILE A 74 46.35 -7.25 16.71
C ILE A 74 45.37 -8.41 16.96
N VAL A 75 44.42 -8.60 16.06
CA VAL A 75 43.42 -9.69 16.12
C VAL A 75 43.50 -10.51 14.83
N ARG A 76 43.78 -11.81 14.94
CA ARG A 76 44.00 -12.71 13.78
C ARG A 76 45.02 -12.16 12.76
N GLY A 77 46.06 -11.47 13.25
CA GLY A 77 47.08 -10.83 12.41
C GLY A 77 46.63 -9.51 11.75
N LEU A 78 45.44 -9.00 12.07
CA LEU A 78 44.93 -7.71 11.62
C LEU A 78 45.26 -6.64 12.66
N ASP A 79 45.89 -5.57 12.21
CA ASP A 79 46.23 -4.43 13.04
C ASP A 79 45.09 -3.39 12.97
N ILE A 80 44.32 -3.29 14.04
CA ILE A 80 43.03 -2.58 14.08
C ILE A 80 42.88 -1.73 15.33
N MET A 81 42.05 -0.69 15.24
CA MET A 81 41.64 0.17 16.35
C MET A 81 40.16 0.53 16.21
N LEU A 82 39.43 0.54 17.32
CA LEU A 82 38.03 1.01 17.32
C LEU A 82 37.94 2.49 17.69
N LEU A 83 37.09 3.22 17.00
CA LEU A 83 36.72 4.61 17.35
C LEU A 83 35.20 4.69 17.60
N PRO A 84 34.73 5.56 18.51
CA PRO A 84 33.29 5.74 18.71
C PRO A 84 32.58 6.26 17.44
N ALA A 85 31.41 5.72 17.11
CA ALA A 85 30.60 6.13 15.96
C ALA A 85 29.44 7.09 16.31
N GLY A 86 29.09 7.19 17.60
CA GLY A 86 28.04 8.08 18.10
C GLY A 86 26.61 7.76 17.67
N HIS A 87 26.36 6.59 17.09
CA HIS A 87 25.05 6.13 16.66
C HIS A 87 24.21 5.58 17.83
N ILE A 88 24.75 4.61 18.56
CA ILE A 88 24.21 4.07 19.82
C ILE A 88 25.37 3.79 20.80
N LEU A 89 25.06 3.52 22.08
CA LEU A 89 26.09 3.16 23.07
C LEU A 89 26.94 1.99 22.57
N GLY A 90 28.26 2.18 22.56
CA GLY A 90 29.20 1.17 22.07
C GLY A 90 29.34 1.07 20.57
N SER A 91 28.58 1.84 19.77
CA SER A 91 28.73 1.83 18.32
C SER A 91 30.15 2.22 17.92
N ALA A 92 30.76 1.38 17.09
CA ALA A 92 32.17 1.42 16.78
C ALA A 92 32.42 1.57 15.28
N GLN A 93 33.37 2.42 14.96
CA GLN A 93 34.05 2.49 13.68
C GLN A 93 35.32 1.65 13.76
N LEU A 94 35.68 0.97 12.67
CA LEU A 94 36.90 0.17 12.58
C LEU A 94 37.95 0.92 11.76
N LEU A 95 39.08 1.24 12.36
CA LEU A 95 40.28 1.69 11.67
C LEU A 95 41.23 0.50 11.48
N LEU A 96 41.56 0.19 10.23
CA LEU A 96 42.48 -0.86 9.83
C LEU A 96 43.79 -0.27 9.30
N PHE A 97 44.93 -0.77 9.82
CA PHE A 97 46.27 -0.44 9.35
C PHE A 97 46.80 -1.58 8.49
N ALA A 98 46.95 -1.38 7.18
CA ALA A 98 47.41 -2.46 6.31
C ALA A 98 48.07 -1.98 5.01
N ASP A 99 49.13 -2.68 4.57
CA ASP A 99 49.89 -2.39 3.33
C ASP A 99 50.40 -0.94 3.23
N GLY A 100 50.74 -0.29 4.35
CA GLY A 100 51.16 1.11 4.38
C GLY A 100 50.03 2.13 4.15
N GLU A 101 48.77 1.68 4.15
CA GLU A 101 47.56 2.49 4.03
C GLU A 101 46.64 2.29 5.24
N THR A 102 45.70 3.21 5.43
CA THR A 102 44.68 3.17 6.47
C THR A 102 43.27 3.13 5.88
N LEU A 103 42.39 2.31 6.46
CA LEU A 103 40.98 2.21 6.08
C LEU A 103 40.10 2.42 7.30
N LEU A 104 39.22 3.42 7.25
CA LEU A 104 38.21 3.67 8.28
C LEU A 104 36.84 3.22 7.77
N TYR A 105 36.19 2.30 8.48
CA TYR A 105 34.82 1.88 8.24
C TYR A 105 33.91 2.40 9.36
N THR A 106 32.88 3.18 9.02
CA THR A 106 32.08 3.88 10.04
C THR A 106 30.98 3.03 10.65
N GLY A 107 30.46 2.03 9.93
CA GLY A 107 29.11 1.52 10.21
C GLY A 107 28.07 2.65 10.14
N ASP A 108 26.97 2.52 10.90
CA ASP A 108 26.06 3.63 11.14
C ASP A 108 26.68 4.60 12.15
N PHE A 109 26.64 5.90 11.84
CA PHE A 109 27.29 6.92 12.66
C PHE A 109 26.47 8.22 12.71
N LYS A 110 26.75 9.05 13.72
CA LYS A 110 26.11 10.36 13.90
C LYS A 110 27.09 11.36 14.48
N LEU A 111 27.26 12.48 13.79
CA LEU A 111 28.20 13.53 14.21
C LEU A 111 27.58 14.50 15.23
N ARG A 112 26.27 14.77 15.14
CA ARG A 112 25.53 15.52 16.17
C ARG A 112 25.63 14.81 17.51
N ARG A 113 26.08 15.53 18.55
CA ARG A 113 26.23 14.98 19.89
C ARG A 113 24.88 14.51 20.45
N GLY A 114 24.78 13.22 20.73
CA GLY A 114 23.69 12.64 21.53
C GLY A 114 24.04 12.58 23.02
N LYS A 115 23.08 12.16 23.84
CA LYS A 115 23.27 11.98 25.29
C LYS A 115 23.36 10.51 25.72
N SER A 116 22.89 9.59 24.87
CA SER A 116 22.83 8.16 25.17
C SER A 116 23.98 7.33 24.61
N ALA A 117 24.95 7.95 23.93
CA ALA A 117 26.09 7.30 23.29
C ALA A 117 27.35 8.17 23.37
N GLU A 118 28.51 7.54 23.21
CA GLU A 118 29.80 8.22 23.09
C GLU A 118 29.81 9.17 21.88
N PRO A 119 30.45 10.36 21.96
CA PRO A 119 30.52 11.26 20.80
C PRO A 119 31.34 10.61 19.67
N ALA A 120 30.87 10.73 18.42
CA ALA A 120 31.61 10.23 17.27
C ALA A 120 32.98 10.91 17.16
N GLU A 121 34.02 10.11 16.92
CA GLU A 121 35.37 10.60 16.71
C GLU A 121 35.82 10.36 15.28
N SER A 122 36.56 11.31 14.72
CA SER A 122 37.16 11.19 13.39
C SER A 122 38.67 11.10 13.50
N CYS A 123 39.30 10.28 12.66
CA CYS A 123 40.74 10.30 12.43
C CYS A 123 41.03 10.44 10.94
N GLN A 124 42.28 10.76 10.59
CA GLN A 124 42.69 10.70 9.19
C GLN A 124 42.78 9.24 8.73
N ALA A 125 42.31 8.96 7.51
CA ALA A 125 42.43 7.64 6.89
C ALA A 125 42.52 7.76 5.36
N ASP A 126 43.30 6.91 4.69
CA ASP A 126 43.44 6.94 3.22
C ASP A 126 42.14 6.54 2.51
N THR A 127 41.44 5.52 3.03
CA THR A 127 40.15 5.05 2.53
C THR A 127 39.09 5.22 3.61
N LEU A 128 38.02 5.95 3.30
CA LEU A 128 36.84 6.04 4.15
C LEU A 128 35.72 5.18 3.57
N ILE A 129 35.17 4.25 4.34
CA ILE A 129 33.96 3.51 4.01
C ILE A 129 32.84 3.98 4.95
N MET A 130 31.81 4.65 4.42
CA MET A 130 30.80 5.31 5.25
C MET A 130 29.35 5.12 4.79
N GLU A 131 28.42 5.11 5.74
CA GLU A 131 26.98 5.12 5.45
C GLU A 131 26.53 6.44 4.79
N ALA A 132 25.45 6.39 4.01
CA ALA A 132 24.84 7.53 3.33
C ALA A 132 23.30 7.43 3.33
N THR A 133 22.72 6.98 4.45
CA THR A 133 21.29 6.81 4.71
C THR A 133 20.50 8.07 4.37
N PHE A 134 21.02 9.24 4.74
CA PHE A 134 20.45 10.56 4.45
C PHE A 134 21.33 11.37 3.48
N GLY A 135 21.95 10.71 2.51
CA GLY A 135 22.91 11.29 1.55
C GLY A 135 22.35 12.22 0.47
N LEU A 136 21.15 12.81 0.65
CA LEU A 136 20.62 13.83 -0.28
C LEU A 136 20.51 15.20 0.38
N PRO A 137 20.75 16.32 -0.36
CA PRO A 137 20.73 17.67 0.20
C PRO A 137 19.44 18.08 0.91
N ARG A 138 18.31 17.41 0.66
CA ARG A 138 17.02 17.69 1.31
C ARG A 138 16.91 17.12 2.73
N TYR A 139 17.77 16.18 3.12
CA TYR A 139 17.78 15.60 4.46
C TYR A 139 18.78 16.37 5.33
N GLN A 140 18.38 17.57 5.75
CA GLN A 140 19.09 18.41 6.70
C GLN A 140 18.22 18.54 7.95
N PHE A 141 18.68 17.98 9.07
CA PHE A 141 17.83 17.92 10.26
C PHE A 141 17.92 19.21 11.07
N PRO A 142 16.82 19.66 11.68
CA PRO A 142 16.84 20.77 12.62
C PRO A 142 17.73 20.44 13.85
N PRO A 143 18.18 21.46 14.60
CA PRO A 143 18.93 21.26 15.83
C PRO A 143 18.22 20.29 16.79
N THR A 144 18.97 19.34 17.36
CA THR A 144 18.40 18.29 18.23
C THR A 144 17.62 18.88 19.42
N GLU A 145 18.13 19.97 20.02
CA GLU A 145 17.48 20.65 21.14
C GLU A 145 16.09 21.17 20.76
N GLN A 146 15.95 21.79 19.58
CA GLN A 146 14.66 22.25 19.07
C GLN A 146 13.66 21.10 18.88
N VAL A 147 14.12 19.96 18.38
CA VAL A 147 13.27 18.77 18.21
C VAL A 147 12.85 18.19 19.56
N VAL A 148 13.77 18.16 20.53
CA VAL A 148 13.49 17.72 21.89
C VAL A 148 12.47 18.64 22.57
N ASP A 149 12.59 19.95 22.42
CA ASP A 149 11.63 20.93 22.96
C ASP A 149 10.23 20.69 22.40
N GLN A 150 10.11 20.42 21.09
CA GLN A 150 8.85 20.06 20.44
C GLN A 150 8.26 18.75 21.00
N ILE A 151 9.10 17.73 21.24
CA ILE A 151 8.66 16.47 21.85
C ILE A 151 8.18 16.70 23.28
N VAL A 152 8.89 17.50 24.07
CA VAL A 152 8.52 17.85 25.46
C VAL A 152 7.21 18.63 25.49
N ALA A 153 7.05 19.62 24.60
CA ALA A 153 5.81 20.39 24.44
C ALA A 153 4.63 19.46 24.11
N PHE A 154 4.79 18.59 23.11
CA PHE A 154 3.80 17.58 22.75
C PHE A 154 3.41 16.69 23.94
N CYS A 155 4.39 16.25 24.74
CA CYS A 155 4.11 15.43 25.92
C CYS A 155 3.33 16.20 27.00
N ARG A 156 3.70 17.45 27.27
CA ARG A 156 3.03 18.30 28.27
C ARG A 156 1.60 18.61 27.86
N GLU A 157 1.41 19.10 26.64
CA GLU A 157 0.09 19.38 26.07
C GLU A 157 -0.80 18.14 26.12
N THR A 158 -0.27 16.98 25.71
CA THR A 158 -1.04 15.73 25.75
C THR A 158 -1.47 15.35 27.18
N ILE A 159 -0.61 15.56 28.18
CA ILE A 159 -0.94 15.28 29.58
C ILE A 159 -1.96 16.29 30.11
N GLU A 160 -1.81 17.57 29.78
CA GLU A 160 -2.74 18.65 30.14
C GLU A 160 -4.14 18.40 29.55
N ASP A 161 -4.21 17.86 28.32
CA ASP A 161 -5.45 17.41 27.66
C ASP A 161 -6.07 16.16 28.30
N GLY A 162 -5.46 15.60 29.36
CA GLY A 162 -5.90 14.36 30.00
C GLY A 162 -5.67 13.11 29.14
N HIS A 163 -4.76 13.17 28.17
CA HIS A 163 -4.36 12.07 27.31
C HIS A 163 -2.99 11.50 27.73
N VAL A 164 -2.67 10.29 27.25
CA VAL A 164 -1.36 9.65 27.46
C VAL A 164 -0.48 9.89 26.22
N PRO A 165 0.64 10.62 26.33
CA PRO A 165 1.59 10.74 25.23
C PRO A 165 2.33 9.42 25.01
N VAL A 166 2.36 8.98 23.75
CA VAL A 166 3.05 7.78 23.31
C VAL A 166 4.14 8.17 22.32
N LEU A 167 5.39 7.90 22.65
CA LEU A 167 6.55 8.16 21.80
C LEU A 167 7.04 6.85 21.16
N LEU A 168 6.90 6.76 19.85
CA LEU A 168 7.39 5.62 19.06
C LEU A 168 8.86 5.85 18.69
N GLY A 169 9.75 5.09 19.32
CA GLY A 169 11.19 5.10 19.07
C GLY A 169 11.77 3.69 19.09
N TYR A 170 12.72 3.40 18.21
CA TYR A 170 13.39 2.09 18.20
C TYR A 170 13.92 1.73 19.59
N SER A 171 13.76 0.47 19.98
CA SER A 171 14.00 0.02 21.36
C SER A 171 15.46 0.11 21.81
N LEU A 172 16.39 0.23 20.86
CA LEU A 172 17.81 0.41 21.09
C LEU A 172 18.28 1.71 20.41
N GLY A 173 18.97 2.57 21.15
CA GLY A 173 19.45 3.87 20.68
C GLY A 173 18.41 4.95 20.91
N LYS A 174 17.47 5.10 19.97
CA LYS A 174 16.47 6.19 19.97
C LYS A 174 15.70 6.33 21.28
N ALA A 175 15.21 5.21 21.82
CA ALA A 175 14.47 5.21 23.08
C ALA A 175 15.33 5.73 24.25
N GLN A 176 16.59 5.33 24.32
CA GLN A 176 17.52 5.77 25.36
C GLN A 176 17.90 7.24 25.17
N GLU A 177 18.07 7.71 23.93
CA GLU A 177 18.30 9.13 23.63
C GLU A 177 17.17 10.02 24.15
N ILE A 178 15.92 9.61 23.91
CA ILE A 178 14.74 10.32 24.43
C ILE A 178 14.74 10.32 25.95
N LEU A 179 15.09 9.22 26.61
CA LEU A 179 15.12 9.17 28.08
C LEU A 179 16.15 10.12 28.68
N CYS A 180 17.32 10.28 28.05
CA CYS A 180 18.30 11.30 28.45
C CYS A 180 17.80 12.72 28.13
N SER A 181 17.03 12.90 27.06
CA SER A 181 16.49 14.21 26.69
C SER A 181 15.29 14.65 27.53
N LEU A 182 14.53 13.72 28.13
CA LEU A 182 13.42 14.03 29.04
C LEU A 182 13.87 14.35 30.48
N GLU A 183 15.16 14.22 30.78
CA GLU A 183 15.71 14.57 32.09
C GLU A 183 15.51 16.06 32.39
N GLY A 184 15.00 16.38 33.59
CA GLY A 184 14.67 17.74 34.00
C GLY A 184 13.36 18.29 33.43
N ALA A 185 12.67 17.56 32.54
CA ALA A 185 11.41 18.04 31.93
C ALA A 185 10.18 17.93 32.86
N GLY A 186 10.31 17.31 34.04
CA GLY A 186 9.20 17.04 34.97
C GLY A 186 8.25 15.94 34.51
N LEU A 187 8.62 15.18 33.46
CA LEU A 187 7.84 14.09 32.90
C LEU A 187 8.32 12.75 33.46
N THR A 188 7.41 11.79 33.65
CA THR A 188 7.75 10.43 34.09
C THR A 188 7.63 9.46 32.91
N PRO A 189 8.75 8.96 32.35
CA PRO A 189 8.70 7.97 31.29
C PRO A 189 8.22 6.60 31.79
N MET A 190 7.41 5.95 30.98
CA MET A 190 6.94 4.58 31.15
C MET A 190 7.40 3.75 29.95
N LEU A 191 8.09 2.64 30.19
CA LEU A 191 8.79 1.90 29.12
C LEU A 191 8.08 0.60 28.74
N HIS A 192 7.88 0.42 27.44
CA HIS A 192 7.52 -0.89 26.87
C HIS A 192 8.57 -1.97 27.24
N GLY A 193 8.16 -3.24 27.33
CA GLY A 193 9.02 -4.33 27.79
C GLY A 193 10.37 -4.43 27.08
N SER A 194 10.40 -4.31 25.75
CA SER A 194 11.64 -4.33 24.98
C SER A 194 12.53 -3.10 25.19
N VAL A 195 11.92 -1.92 25.39
CA VAL A 195 12.65 -0.68 25.69
C VAL A 195 13.25 -0.78 27.09
N TYR A 196 12.45 -1.21 28.07
CA TYR A 196 12.87 -1.42 29.45
C TYR A 196 14.07 -2.38 29.53
N GLN A 197 14.03 -3.51 28.82
CA GLN A 197 15.13 -4.47 28.80
C GLN A 197 16.43 -3.83 28.27
N MET A 198 16.38 -3.09 27.16
CA MET A 198 17.56 -2.43 26.60
C MET A 198 18.08 -1.31 27.50
N THR A 199 17.20 -0.52 28.11
CA THR A 199 17.60 0.52 29.08
C THR A 199 18.31 -0.08 30.29
N ARG A 200 17.87 -1.25 30.79
CA ARG A 200 18.58 -1.96 31.88
C ARG A 200 19.99 -2.40 31.48
N VAL A 201 20.20 -2.81 30.23
CA VAL A 201 21.55 -3.14 29.74
C VAL A 201 22.43 -1.90 29.68
N TYR A 202 21.88 -0.74 29.27
CA TYR A 202 22.63 0.53 29.29
C TYR A 202 23.04 0.93 30.71
N GLU A 203 22.18 0.74 31.71
CA GLU A 203 22.51 1.01 33.11
C GLU A 203 23.62 0.11 33.65
N GLN A 204 23.61 -1.18 33.27
CA GLN A 204 24.70 -2.11 33.61
C GLN A 204 26.05 -1.70 33.00
N LEU A 205 26.01 -0.97 31.89
CA LEU A 205 27.17 -0.41 31.21
C LEU A 205 27.53 1.02 31.70
N GLY A 206 26.89 1.49 32.78
CA GLY A 206 27.22 2.75 33.44
C GLY A 206 26.47 3.99 32.95
N GLN A 207 25.50 3.84 32.04
CA GLN A 207 24.66 4.96 31.61
C GLN A 207 23.57 5.28 32.65
N SER A 208 23.37 6.56 32.94
CA SER A 208 22.27 7.03 33.80
C SER A 208 21.12 7.61 32.97
N PHE A 209 19.89 7.44 33.47
CA PHE A 209 18.67 7.97 32.87
C PHE A 209 17.80 8.64 33.94
N CYS A 210 16.86 9.48 33.49
CA CYS A 210 15.82 10.00 34.38
C CYS A 210 14.97 8.86 34.98
N LYS A 211 14.26 9.14 36.07
CA LYS A 211 13.41 8.14 36.74
C LYS A 211 12.31 7.65 35.79
N TYR A 212 12.34 6.37 35.45
CA TYR A 212 11.34 5.71 34.61
C TYR A 212 10.67 4.53 35.32
N VAL A 213 9.52 4.10 34.79
CA VAL A 213 8.78 2.91 35.27
C VAL A 213 8.55 1.92 34.13
N ARG A 214 8.38 0.63 34.46
CA ARG A 214 7.96 -0.37 33.47
C ARG A 214 6.49 -0.17 33.14
N TYR A 215 6.11 -0.41 31.88
CA TYR A 215 4.71 -0.30 31.45
C TYR A 215 3.76 -1.12 32.34
N ASN A 216 2.72 -0.44 32.82
CA ASN A 216 1.61 -1.00 33.58
C ASN A 216 0.31 -0.40 33.05
N THR A 217 -0.57 -1.25 32.53
CA THR A 217 -1.84 -0.83 31.90
C THR A 217 -2.77 -0.09 32.85
N ASN A 218 -2.65 -0.29 34.17
CA ASN A 218 -3.53 0.31 35.18
C ASN A 218 -3.02 1.67 35.69
N ASP A 219 -1.83 2.11 35.27
CA ASP A 219 -1.16 3.29 35.84
C ASP A 219 -0.51 4.18 34.76
N VAL A 220 -1.19 4.37 33.63
CA VAL A 220 -0.66 5.13 32.48
C VAL A 220 -0.87 6.65 32.58
N ALA A 221 -1.75 7.12 33.47
CA ALA A 221 -2.10 8.53 33.57
C ALA A 221 -0.92 9.39 34.04
N GLY A 222 -0.75 10.57 33.42
CA GLY A 222 0.32 11.52 33.73
C GLY A 222 1.74 11.09 33.34
N LYS A 223 1.89 9.99 32.58
CA LYS A 223 3.18 9.42 32.19
C LYS A 223 3.37 9.42 30.68
N VAL A 224 4.63 9.38 30.25
CA VAL A 224 5.00 9.33 28.82
C VAL A 224 5.38 7.91 28.44
N LEU A 225 4.56 7.26 27.62
CA LEU A 225 4.82 5.88 27.19
C LEU A 225 5.82 5.85 26.03
N VAL A 226 6.99 5.26 26.24
CA VAL A 226 8.01 5.04 25.19
C VAL A 226 7.95 3.59 24.73
N CYS A 227 7.69 3.37 23.44
CA CYS A 227 7.52 2.04 22.87
C CYS A 227 8.09 1.94 21.44
N PRO A 228 8.42 0.71 20.97
CA PRO A 228 8.92 0.54 19.61
C PRO A 228 7.85 0.84 18.56
N PRO A 229 8.22 1.28 17.33
CA PRO A 229 7.28 1.50 16.24
C PRO A 229 6.34 0.32 15.95
N SER A 230 6.80 -0.91 16.15
CA SER A 230 5.99 -2.12 15.99
C SER A 230 4.80 -2.19 16.97
N ALA A 231 4.85 -1.45 18.09
CA ALA A 231 3.78 -1.40 19.08
C ALA A 231 2.62 -0.46 18.67
N ASN A 232 2.77 0.36 17.62
CA ASN A 232 1.78 1.38 17.23
C ASN A 232 0.36 0.82 17.07
N ARG A 233 0.24 -0.42 16.57
CA ARG A 233 -1.05 -1.12 16.38
C ARG A 233 -1.21 -2.33 17.28
N SER A 234 -0.49 -2.37 18.40
CA SER A 234 -0.60 -3.45 19.36
C SER A 234 -1.83 -3.26 20.25
N TYR A 235 -2.42 -4.38 20.68
CA TYR A 235 -3.50 -4.40 21.65
C TYR A 235 -3.18 -3.64 22.95
N MET A 236 -1.90 -3.61 23.33
CA MET A 236 -1.40 -2.84 24.47
C MET A 236 -1.69 -1.34 24.33
N LEU A 237 -1.42 -0.74 23.17
CA LEU A 237 -1.73 0.68 22.94
C LEU A 237 -3.23 0.88 22.75
N GLU A 238 -3.94 -0.05 22.11
CA GLU A 238 -5.41 0.04 21.92
C GLU A 238 -6.17 0.11 23.25
N LYS A 239 -5.69 -0.58 24.30
CA LYS A 239 -6.23 -0.50 25.66
C LYS A 239 -6.10 0.85 26.34
N ILE A 240 -5.28 1.76 25.83
CA ILE A 240 -5.15 3.12 26.35
C ILE A 240 -6.20 3.98 25.63
N PRO A 241 -7.32 4.33 26.31
CA PRO A 241 -8.49 4.91 25.66
C PRO A 241 -8.25 6.34 25.17
N ARG A 242 -7.39 7.09 25.85
CA ARG A 242 -7.04 8.48 25.57
C ARG A 242 -5.53 8.60 25.39
N LYS A 243 -5.06 8.55 24.14
CA LYS A 243 -3.63 8.63 23.80
C LYS A 243 -3.41 9.53 22.59
N ARG A 244 -2.24 10.19 22.55
CA ARG A 244 -1.69 10.83 21.34
C ARG A 244 -0.36 10.16 21.04
N VAL A 245 -0.16 9.74 19.80
CA VAL A 245 1.00 8.96 19.37
C VAL A 245 1.90 9.81 18.50
N ALA A 246 3.20 9.84 18.79
CA ALA A 246 4.21 10.52 18.00
C ALA A 246 5.26 9.54 17.45
N MET A 247 5.63 9.69 16.18
CA MET A 247 6.75 8.96 15.57
C MET A 247 8.06 9.76 15.67
N LEU A 248 9.12 9.09 16.11
CA LEU A 248 10.46 9.67 16.19
C LEU A 248 11.36 9.00 15.15
N SER A 249 11.70 9.73 14.08
CA SER A 249 12.47 9.19 12.96
C SER A 249 13.09 10.29 12.11
N GLY A 250 14.31 10.11 11.59
CA GLY A 250 14.90 11.05 10.61
C GLY A 250 14.06 11.21 9.34
N TRP A 251 13.23 10.22 8.98
CA TRP A 251 12.27 10.31 7.86
C TRP A 251 11.09 11.25 8.14
N ALA A 252 10.89 11.69 9.40
CA ALA A 252 9.81 12.59 9.77
C ALA A 252 9.98 14.02 9.22
N ILE A 253 11.12 14.31 8.57
CA ILE A 253 11.29 15.55 7.81
C ILE A 253 10.41 15.60 6.54
N GLU A 254 9.90 14.44 6.09
CA GLU A 254 8.97 14.38 4.96
C GLU A 254 7.55 14.82 5.39
N PRO A 255 6.89 15.73 4.65
CA PRO A 255 5.58 16.29 5.05
C PRO A 255 4.45 15.27 5.20
N ASN A 256 4.60 14.07 4.63
CA ASN A 256 3.61 12.99 4.71
C ASN A 256 3.90 12.00 5.86
N ALA A 257 4.89 12.25 6.72
CA ALA A 257 5.33 11.31 7.74
C ALA A 257 4.20 10.92 8.71
N ILE A 258 3.38 11.88 9.14
CA ILE A 258 2.21 11.66 10.01
C ILE A 258 1.25 10.63 9.38
N TYR A 259 0.95 10.78 8.09
CA TYR A 259 0.10 9.84 7.35
C TYR A 259 0.79 8.50 7.09
N ARG A 260 2.09 8.51 6.76
CA ARG A 260 2.89 7.32 6.47
C ARG A 260 2.98 6.41 7.69
N TYR A 261 3.22 7.00 8.86
CA TYR A 261 3.34 6.28 10.13
C TYR A 261 2.00 6.07 10.85
N GLN A 262 0.94 6.76 10.42
CA GLN A 262 -0.38 6.74 11.06
C GLN A 262 -0.29 7.08 12.54
N VAL A 263 0.23 8.27 12.81
CA VAL A 263 0.46 8.84 14.14
C VAL A 263 -0.14 10.24 14.19
N ASP A 264 -0.26 10.82 15.38
CA ASP A 264 -0.80 12.17 15.58
C ASP A 264 0.27 13.26 15.39
N ALA A 265 1.54 12.91 15.63
CA ALA A 265 2.69 13.79 15.42
C ALA A 265 3.90 13.02 14.88
N ALA A 266 4.83 13.70 14.20
CA ALA A 266 6.09 13.09 13.76
C ALA A 266 7.23 14.10 13.92
N PHE A 267 8.33 13.67 14.55
CA PHE A 267 9.47 14.53 14.87
C PHE A 267 10.76 13.98 14.25
N PRO A 268 11.56 14.83 13.56
CA PRO A 268 12.77 14.43 12.84
C PRO A 268 13.97 14.15 13.77
N LEU A 269 13.78 13.32 14.80
CA LEU A 269 14.84 12.85 15.68
C LEU A 269 15.53 11.63 15.05
N SER A 270 16.79 11.79 14.67
CA SER A 270 17.60 10.77 14.00
C SER A 270 18.83 10.36 14.81
N ASP A 271 19.17 9.08 14.69
CA ASP A 271 20.40 8.48 15.22
C ASP A 271 21.48 8.35 14.14
N HIS A 272 21.24 8.89 12.94
CA HIS A 272 22.17 8.91 11.81
C HIS A 272 22.65 10.33 11.51
N ALA A 273 23.78 10.41 10.82
CA ALA A 273 24.26 11.63 10.16
C ALA A 273 23.26 12.12 9.11
N ASP A 274 23.01 13.43 9.08
CA ASP A 274 22.27 14.06 7.97
C ASP A 274 23.23 14.46 6.85
N TYR A 275 22.73 15.04 5.76
CA TYR A 275 23.57 15.40 4.63
C TYR A 275 24.77 16.29 4.98
N ASN A 276 24.57 17.27 5.87
CA ASN A 276 25.63 18.19 6.29
C ASN A 276 26.67 17.50 7.17
N ASP A 277 26.24 16.62 8.09
CA ASP A 277 27.13 15.79 8.90
C ASP A 277 27.98 14.87 8.02
N LEU A 278 27.40 14.24 6.99
CA LEU A 278 28.11 13.34 6.08
C LEU A 278 29.24 14.08 5.34
N ILE A 279 28.95 15.28 4.79
CA ILE A 279 29.97 16.12 4.14
C ILE A 279 31.07 16.51 5.13
N ARG A 280 30.68 17.01 6.30
CA ARG A 280 31.62 17.43 7.34
C ARG A 280 32.51 16.27 7.79
N TYR A 281 31.97 15.05 7.85
CA TYR A 281 32.75 13.89 8.24
C TYR A 281 33.84 13.54 7.22
N VAL A 282 33.55 13.66 5.92
CA VAL A 282 34.55 13.53 4.86
C VAL A 282 35.66 14.59 5.01
N ASP A 283 35.29 15.84 5.30
CA ASP A 283 36.25 16.94 5.50
C ASP A 283 37.15 16.74 6.74
N LEU A 284 36.62 16.11 7.79
CA LEU A 284 37.36 15.78 9.01
C LEU A 284 38.36 14.63 8.78
N VAL A 285 37.93 13.58 8.07
CA VAL A 285 38.76 12.39 7.79
C VAL A 285 39.81 12.68 6.71
N ARG A 286 39.55 13.60 5.78
CA ARG A 286 40.43 13.94 4.65
C ARG A 286 40.93 12.71 3.85
N PRO A 287 40.02 11.82 3.40
CA PRO A 287 40.43 10.60 2.74
C PRO A 287 40.90 10.85 1.31
N LYS A 288 41.79 9.98 0.83
CA LYS A 288 42.16 9.93 -0.59
C LYS A 288 40.99 9.42 -1.42
N ARG A 289 40.22 8.47 -0.88
CA ARG A 289 38.99 7.95 -1.50
C ARG A 289 37.88 7.64 -0.49
N VAL A 290 36.64 7.85 -0.90
CA VAL A 290 35.43 7.55 -0.12
C VAL A 290 34.62 6.43 -0.78
N LEU A 291 34.14 5.50 0.02
CA LEU A 291 33.32 4.38 -0.38
C LEU A 291 31.99 4.45 0.38
N THR A 292 30.90 4.75 -0.31
CA THR A 292 29.60 4.98 0.34
C THR A 292 28.73 3.71 0.33
N LEU A 293 27.95 3.50 1.39
CA LEU A 293 26.99 2.40 1.51
C LEU A 293 25.66 2.87 2.12
N HIS A 294 24.60 2.06 1.98
CA HIS A 294 23.24 2.36 2.46
C HIS A 294 22.58 3.62 1.86
N GLY A 295 21.25 3.74 2.03
CA GLY A 295 20.42 4.85 1.55
C GLY A 295 20.74 5.37 0.15
N PHE A 296 21.23 6.61 0.10
CA PHE A 296 21.51 7.40 -1.10
C PHE A 296 23.01 7.40 -1.44
N ALA A 297 23.70 6.26 -1.22
CA ALA A 297 25.14 6.11 -1.42
C ALA A 297 25.64 6.60 -2.78
N SER A 298 24.92 6.31 -3.87
CA SER A 298 25.36 6.65 -5.23
C SER A 298 25.26 8.14 -5.51
N GLU A 299 24.17 8.76 -5.05
CA GLU A 299 23.93 10.20 -5.15
C GLU A 299 24.93 10.96 -4.30
N PHE A 300 25.16 10.52 -3.06
CA PHE A 300 26.14 11.15 -2.17
C PHE A 300 27.57 11.03 -2.73
N ALA A 301 27.96 9.86 -3.24
CA ALA A 301 29.26 9.69 -3.89
C ALA A 301 29.42 10.59 -5.12
N ARG A 302 28.36 10.79 -5.91
CA ARG A 302 28.38 11.74 -7.03
C ARG A 302 28.58 13.17 -6.54
N ASP A 303 27.88 13.58 -5.49
CA ASP A 303 27.98 14.93 -4.94
C ASP A 303 29.38 15.18 -4.33
N LEU A 304 30.03 14.16 -3.75
CA LEU A 304 31.44 14.20 -3.33
C LEU A 304 32.41 14.35 -4.51
N ARG A 305 32.18 13.61 -5.62
CA ARG A 305 33.00 13.76 -6.85
C ARG A 305 32.89 15.15 -7.45
N GLN A 306 31.71 15.77 -7.43
CA GLN A 306 31.52 17.16 -7.86
C GLN A 306 32.29 18.16 -6.99
N ARG A 307 32.61 17.78 -5.74
CA ARG A 307 33.43 18.56 -4.80
C ARG A 307 34.93 18.24 -4.89
N GLY A 308 35.34 17.40 -5.84
CA GLY A 308 36.75 17.03 -6.05
C GLY A 308 37.24 15.90 -5.14
N VAL A 309 36.36 15.20 -4.43
CA VAL A 309 36.72 14.03 -3.61
C VAL A 309 36.52 12.76 -4.44
N GLU A 310 37.54 11.89 -4.51
CA GLU A 310 37.40 10.58 -5.16
C GLU A 310 36.40 9.73 -4.36
N ALA A 311 35.21 9.45 -4.90
CA ALA A 311 34.16 8.76 -4.16
C ALA A 311 33.37 7.78 -5.01
N TRP A 312 33.01 6.62 -4.47
CA TRP A 312 32.28 5.55 -5.17
C TRP A 312 31.29 4.85 -4.24
N ALA A 313 30.10 4.50 -4.71
CA ALA A 313 29.20 3.66 -3.90
C ALA A 313 29.58 2.18 -4.02
N LEU A 314 29.60 1.47 -2.89
CA LEU A 314 29.91 0.03 -2.81
C LEU A 314 28.77 -0.88 -3.28
N THR A 315 27.75 -0.36 -3.97
CA THR A 315 26.75 -1.17 -4.67
C THR A 315 27.39 -1.89 -5.86
N GLU A 316 26.84 -3.04 -6.29
CA GLU A 316 27.37 -3.84 -7.43
C GLU A 316 27.62 -2.96 -8.67
N GLY A 317 26.81 -1.91 -8.80
CA GLY A 317 27.09 -0.59 -9.41
C GLY A 317 28.53 -0.28 -9.80
N ASN A 318 29.22 0.35 -8.85
CA ASN A 318 30.54 0.91 -9.05
C ASN A 318 31.65 -0.06 -8.61
N GLN A 319 31.31 -1.25 -8.10
CA GLN A 319 32.32 -2.27 -7.77
C GLN A 319 33.04 -2.82 -8.99
N MET A 320 32.41 -2.76 -10.15
CA MET A 320 33.06 -3.08 -11.41
C MET A 320 34.01 -1.95 -11.84
N GLU A 321 33.65 -0.67 -11.63
CA GLU A 321 34.49 0.49 -11.93
C GLU A 321 35.72 0.58 -10.99
N LEU A 322 35.56 0.22 -9.72
CA LEU A 322 36.64 0.10 -8.73
C LEU A 322 37.69 -0.98 -9.06
N ARG A 323 37.41 -1.88 -10.03
CA ARG A 323 38.34 -2.93 -10.48
C ARG A 323 39.18 -2.53 -11.70
N PHE A 324 38.97 -1.34 -12.28
CA PHE A 324 39.73 -0.89 -13.44
C PHE A 324 40.69 0.24 -13.10
N CYS A 325 41.89 -0.16 -12.67
CA CYS A 325 43.10 0.64 -12.86
C CYS A 325 44.16 -0.27 -13.48
N VAL A 326 43.89 -0.73 -14.70
CA VAL A 326 44.91 -1.25 -15.62
C VAL A 326 44.63 -0.60 -16.97
N SER A 327 45.53 0.29 -17.37
CA SER A 327 45.46 1.08 -18.59
C SER A 327 45.38 0.17 -19.82
N PRO A 328 44.48 0.43 -20.79
CA PRO A 328 44.65 -0.11 -22.13
C PRO A 328 44.91 1.01 -23.14
N SER A 329 46.04 0.85 -23.81
CA SER A 329 46.48 1.55 -25.00
C SER A 329 45.45 1.47 -26.14
N VAL A 330 45.30 2.61 -26.81
CA VAL A 330 44.61 2.82 -28.09
C VAL A 330 44.97 1.76 -29.13
N ARG A 331 43.97 1.14 -29.76
CA ARG A 331 44.01 0.79 -31.20
C ARG A 331 42.62 0.88 -31.83
N GLN A 332 42.49 1.79 -32.77
CA GLN A 332 41.51 1.77 -33.84
C GLN A 332 41.89 0.66 -34.84
N ASN A 333 40.91 -0.04 -35.41
CA ASN A 333 40.78 -0.17 -36.87
C ASN A 333 39.47 -0.83 -37.29
N ALA A 334 39.12 -0.52 -38.53
CA ALA A 334 37.83 -0.52 -39.16
C ALA A 334 37.44 -1.83 -39.89
N GLU A 335 36.13 -1.89 -40.19
CA GLU A 335 35.48 -2.35 -41.42
C GLU A 335 35.34 -3.84 -41.82
N GLN A 336 34.05 -4.16 -42.08
CA GLN A 336 33.43 -4.96 -43.16
C GLN A 336 33.62 -6.49 -43.27
N SER A 337 32.52 -7.20 -43.04
CA SER A 337 31.92 -8.26 -43.90
C SER A 337 30.59 -8.67 -43.21
N GLY A 338 29.50 -9.13 -43.82
CA GLY A 338 29.05 -9.49 -45.15
C GLY A 338 27.63 -10.06 -44.96
N ARG A 339 26.71 -9.78 -45.87
CA ARG A 339 25.28 -10.14 -45.77
C ARG A 339 25.03 -11.65 -45.83
N HIS A 340 24.13 -12.16 -44.98
CA HIS A 340 23.25 -13.29 -45.29
C HIS A 340 21.85 -13.07 -44.67
N ALA A 341 20.82 -13.12 -45.52
CA ALA A 341 19.39 -13.21 -45.21
C ALA A 341 19.05 -14.63 -44.70
N CYS A 342 18.01 -14.96 -43.93
CA CYS A 342 16.65 -14.44 -43.74
C CYS A 342 16.18 -14.96 -42.36
N ALA A 343 15.87 -14.09 -41.38
CA ALA A 343 15.41 -14.51 -40.06
C ALA A 343 13.88 -14.47 -40.00
N SER A 344 13.24 -15.61 -39.69
CA SER A 344 11.82 -15.70 -39.40
C SER A 344 11.44 -14.70 -38.31
N GLN A 345 10.51 -13.79 -38.62
CA GLN A 345 10.11 -12.70 -37.75
C GLN A 345 9.39 -13.25 -36.49
N SER A 346 9.84 -12.88 -35.29
CA SER A 346 9.24 -13.31 -34.02
C SER A 346 7.76 -12.89 -33.90
N GLU A 347 6.87 -13.82 -33.56
CA GLU A 347 5.42 -13.57 -33.38
C GLU A 347 5.15 -12.62 -32.22
N PHE A 348 5.85 -12.79 -31.08
CA PHE A 348 5.67 -11.94 -29.91
C PHE A 348 6.19 -10.53 -30.17
N ALA A 349 7.24 -10.38 -30.97
CA ALA A 349 7.67 -9.06 -31.45
C ALA A 349 6.60 -8.37 -32.31
N THR A 350 5.83 -9.13 -33.10
CA THR A 350 4.68 -8.59 -33.84
C THR A 350 3.57 -8.14 -32.90
N PHE A 351 3.21 -8.96 -31.91
CA PHE A 351 2.26 -8.56 -30.84
C PHE A 351 2.69 -7.25 -30.16
N ALA A 352 3.97 -7.14 -29.78
CA ALA A 352 4.50 -5.97 -29.10
C ALA A 352 4.51 -4.71 -30.01
N ARG A 353 4.81 -4.85 -31.30
CA ARG A 353 4.69 -3.76 -32.30
C ARG A 353 3.26 -3.26 -32.43
N ILE A 354 2.27 -4.16 -32.48
CA ILE A 354 0.85 -3.80 -32.52
C ILE A 354 0.47 -3.02 -31.25
N GLY A 355 0.95 -3.44 -30.09
CA GLY A 355 0.78 -2.70 -28.84
C GLY A 355 1.31 -1.27 -28.91
N GLU A 356 2.51 -1.06 -29.47
CA GLU A 356 3.09 0.28 -29.61
C GLU A 356 2.30 1.15 -30.61
N SER A 357 1.86 0.58 -31.74
CA SER A 357 0.99 1.29 -32.69
C SER A 357 -0.32 1.74 -32.05
N ILE A 358 -0.92 0.90 -31.21
CA ILE A 358 -2.13 1.23 -30.47
C ILE A 358 -1.86 2.30 -29.40
N GLY A 359 -0.72 2.22 -28.71
CA GLY A 359 -0.29 3.21 -27.73
C GLY A 359 0.02 4.59 -28.31
N ALA A 360 0.44 4.64 -29.58
CA ALA A 360 0.81 5.87 -30.29
C ALA A 360 -0.40 6.72 -30.73
N THR A 361 -1.59 6.14 -30.84
CA THR A 361 -2.80 6.87 -31.24
C THR A 361 -3.67 7.24 -30.03
N ALA A 362 -4.29 8.42 -30.06
CA ALA A 362 -5.30 8.83 -29.08
C ALA A 362 -6.73 8.45 -29.52
N ALA A 363 -6.94 8.16 -30.81
CA ALA A 363 -8.25 7.94 -31.39
C ALA A 363 -8.78 6.54 -31.06
N ARG A 364 -9.91 6.47 -30.36
CA ARG A 364 -10.55 5.21 -29.94
C ARG A 364 -10.80 4.25 -31.12
N LEU A 365 -11.43 4.75 -32.18
CA LEU A 365 -11.79 3.94 -33.36
C LEU A 365 -10.54 3.36 -34.05
N GLU A 366 -9.45 4.12 -34.09
CA GLU A 366 -8.20 3.67 -34.68
C GLU A 366 -7.56 2.54 -33.88
N LYS A 367 -7.61 2.61 -32.53
CA LYS A 367 -7.14 1.50 -31.67
C LYS A 367 -7.90 0.22 -31.94
N VAL A 368 -9.22 0.32 -32.03
CA VAL A 368 -10.11 -0.81 -32.31
C VAL A 368 -9.79 -1.39 -33.68
N ARG A 369 -9.62 -0.54 -34.70
CA ARG A 369 -9.26 -0.97 -36.06
C ARG A 369 -7.93 -1.72 -36.10
N VAL A 370 -6.86 -1.12 -35.56
CA VAL A 370 -5.51 -1.72 -35.54
C VAL A 370 -5.52 -3.06 -34.81
N LEU A 371 -6.21 -3.16 -33.67
CA LEU A 371 -6.34 -4.43 -32.95
C LEU A 371 -7.15 -5.44 -33.77
N ALA A 372 -8.31 -5.06 -34.30
CA ALA A 372 -9.18 -5.95 -35.09
C ALA A 372 -8.45 -6.51 -36.32
N ASP A 373 -7.70 -5.67 -37.04
CA ASP A 373 -6.90 -6.08 -38.19
C ASP A 373 -5.86 -7.14 -37.79
N TYR A 374 -5.19 -6.97 -36.65
CA TYR A 374 -4.28 -7.97 -36.11
C TYR A 374 -4.98 -9.26 -35.66
N LEU A 375 -6.14 -9.17 -34.99
CA LEU A 375 -6.87 -10.36 -34.53
C LEU A 375 -7.29 -11.28 -35.68
N ARG A 376 -7.59 -10.73 -36.86
CA ARG A 376 -7.95 -11.52 -38.06
C ARG A 376 -6.80 -12.38 -38.60
N THR A 377 -5.55 -12.06 -38.25
CA THR A 377 -4.38 -12.80 -38.76
C THR A 377 -3.97 -13.97 -37.86
N LEU A 378 -4.63 -14.17 -36.72
CA LEU A 378 -4.24 -15.14 -35.71
C LEU A 378 -5.03 -16.45 -35.82
N ASP A 379 -4.37 -17.56 -35.53
CA ASP A 379 -5.06 -18.84 -35.30
C ASP A 379 -5.81 -18.84 -33.94
N GLU A 380 -6.58 -19.89 -33.65
CA GLU A 380 -7.39 -19.97 -32.42
C GLU A 380 -6.58 -19.84 -31.12
N GLU A 381 -5.36 -20.38 -31.10
CA GLU A 381 -4.53 -20.39 -29.91
C GLU A 381 -3.82 -19.05 -29.70
N GLN A 382 -3.23 -18.53 -30.78
CA GLN A 382 -2.63 -17.20 -30.80
C GLN A 382 -3.67 -16.14 -30.45
N LEU A 383 -4.89 -16.25 -31.00
CA LEU A 383 -6.00 -15.35 -30.73
C LEU A 383 -6.32 -15.32 -29.24
N ARG A 384 -6.49 -16.50 -28.62
CA ARG A 384 -6.77 -16.63 -27.19
C ARG A 384 -5.70 -15.92 -26.34
N ILE A 385 -4.42 -16.16 -26.65
CA ILE A 385 -3.31 -15.59 -25.89
C ILE A 385 -3.24 -14.07 -26.08
N ALA A 386 -3.25 -13.60 -27.32
CA ALA A 386 -3.10 -12.19 -27.66
C ALA A 386 -4.22 -11.33 -27.06
N THR A 387 -5.48 -11.76 -27.16
CA THR A 387 -6.60 -11.00 -26.58
C THR A 387 -6.51 -10.92 -25.07
N THR A 388 -6.07 -11.99 -24.38
CA THR A 388 -5.83 -11.93 -22.94
C THR A 388 -4.75 -10.90 -22.61
N TYR A 389 -3.61 -10.94 -23.32
CA TYR A 389 -2.51 -10.02 -23.05
C TYR A 389 -2.85 -8.56 -23.33
N PHE A 390 -3.66 -8.26 -24.36
CA PHE A 390 -4.12 -6.88 -24.62
C PHE A 390 -5.03 -6.31 -23.53
N THR A 391 -5.56 -7.13 -22.62
CA THR A 391 -6.20 -6.65 -21.39
C THR A 391 -5.20 -6.27 -20.28
N GLY A 392 -3.90 -6.51 -20.51
CA GLY A 392 -2.83 -6.33 -19.54
C GLY A 392 -2.70 -7.46 -18.53
N ARG A 393 -3.35 -8.60 -18.75
CA ARG A 393 -3.34 -9.74 -17.82
C ARG A 393 -2.54 -10.91 -18.37
N ALA A 394 -1.86 -11.62 -17.46
CA ALA A 394 -1.19 -12.87 -17.76
C ALA A 394 -2.19 -14.00 -18.03
N PHE A 395 -3.28 -14.09 -17.26
CA PHE A 395 -4.30 -15.14 -17.36
C PHE A 395 -5.71 -14.53 -17.53
N ALA A 396 -6.67 -15.36 -17.92
CA ALA A 396 -8.08 -14.96 -18.02
C ALA A 396 -8.62 -14.49 -16.65
N GLN A 397 -9.69 -13.71 -16.64
CA GLN A 397 -10.28 -13.22 -15.38
C GLN A 397 -10.79 -14.35 -14.49
N SER A 398 -11.35 -15.38 -15.12
CA SER A 398 -11.82 -16.60 -14.45
C SER A 398 -10.69 -17.42 -13.85
N ASP A 399 -9.44 -17.16 -14.22
CA ASP A 399 -8.28 -17.85 -13.70
C ASP A 399 -7.71 -17.11 -12.49
N LEU A 400 -7.94 -17.67 -11.31
CA LEU A 400 -7.55 -17.07 -10.03
C LEU A 400 -6.05 -17.16 -9.76
N ARG A 401 -5.28 -17.85 -10.62
CA ARG A 401 -3.83 -17.97 -10.45
C ARG A 401 -3.17 -16.60 -10.58
N THR A 402 -2.38 -16.26 -9.56
CA THR A 402 -1.52 -15.07 -9.59
C THR A 402 -0.07 -15.49 -9.75
N LEU A 403 0.71 -14.69 -10.48
CA LEU A 403 2.14 -14.95 -10.65
C LEU A 403 2.94 -14.69 -9.37
N GLN A 404 2.38 -13.96 -8.39
CA GLN A 404 3.01 -13.58 -7.12
C GLN A 404 4.41 -12.98 -7.34
N LEU A 405 4.54 -12.05 -8.29
CA LEU A 405 5.77 -11.34 -8.59
C LEU A 405 5.66 -9.91 -8.07
N GLY A 406 6.49 -9.57 -7.09
CA GLY A 406 6.68 -8.17 -6.70
C GLY A 406 7.59 -7.45 -7.71
N THR A 407 7.47 -6.13 -7.78
CA THR A 407 8.33 -5.26 -8.61
C THR A 407 9.82 -5.50 -8.37
N SER A 408 10.20 -5.84 -7.13
CA SER A 408 11.58 -6.18 -6.78
C SER A 408 12.12 -7.41 -7.52
N ILE A 409 11.31 -8.44 -7.72
CA ILE A 409 11.70 -9.65 -8.47
C ILE A 409 11.89 -9.31 -9.94
N ILE A 410 10.94 -8.55 -10.51
CA ILE A 410 10.99 -8.11 -11.91
C ILE A 410 12.25 -7.26 -12.16
N TYR A 411 12.54 -6.29 -11.29
CA TYR A 411 13.69 -5.41 -11.44
C TYR A 411 15.01 -6.16 -11.30
N ARG A 412 15.12 -7.10 -10.35
CA ARG A 412 16.30 -7.97 -10.24
C ARG A 412 16.52 -8.80 -11.50
N ALA A 413 15.46 -9.37 -12.07
CA ALA A 413 15.56 -10.14 -13.30
C ALA A 413 15.98 -9.29 -14.50
N ILE A 414 15.44 -8.06 -14.64
CA ILE A 414 15.85 -7.13 -15.72
C ILE A 414 17.32 -6.73 -15.58
N MET A 415 17.75 -6.33 -14.37
CA MET A 415 19.16 -5.98 -14.10
C MET A 415 20.09 -7.13 -14.47
N ALA A 416 19.77 -8.34 -14.01
CA ALA A 416 20.58 -9.52 -14.24
C ALA A 416 20.59 -9.93 -15.73
N ALA A 417 19.47 -9.78 -16.45
CA ALA A 417 19.38 -10.09 -17.88
C ALA A 417 20.15 -9.07 -18.73
N ALA A 418 20.04 -7.78 -18.40
CA ALA A 418 20.74 -6.70 -19.09
C ALA A 418 22.21 -6.57 -18.69
N LYS A 419 22.69 -7.39 -17.74
CA LYS A 419 24.01 -7.28 -17.11
C LYS A 419 24.27 -5.86 -16.57
N LEU A 420 23.21 -5.20 -16.11
CA LEU A 420 23.25 -3.84 -15.58
C LEU A 420 23.48 -3.86 -14.09
N ASN A 421 24.26 -2.89 -13.66
CA ASN A 421 24.49 -2.67 -12.25
C ASN A 421 23.33 -1.84 -11.64
N GLU A 422 23.19 -1.82 -10.31
CA GLU A 422 22.03 -1.20 -9.66
C GLU A 422 21.93 0.32 -9.92
N VAL A 423 23.06 0.98 -10.16
CA VAL A 423 23.14 2.44 -10.40
C VAL A 423 22.65 2.79 -11.79
N GLU A 424 23.13 2.08 -12.80
CA GLU A 424 22.69 2.23 -14.19
C GLU A 424 21.18 1.93 -14.30
N PHE A 425 20.73 0.86 -13.64
CA PHE A 425 19.33 0.49 -13.65
C PHE A 425 18.44 1.48 -12.90
N ARG A 426 18.88 2.04 -11.77
CA ARG A 426 18.16 3.12 -11.07
C ARG A 426 18.05 4.36 -11.95
N ARG A 427 19.09 4.74 -12.70
CA ARG A 427 19.03 5.86 -13.65
C ARG A 427 17.94 5.65 -14.70
N ILE A 428 17.89 4.45 -15.28
CA ILE A 428 16.85 4.06 -16.26
C ILE A 428 15.46 4.00 -15.60
N THR A 429 15.37 3.56 -14.35
CA THR A 429 14.10 3.51 -13.62
C THR A 429 13.61 4.91 -13.22
N HIS A 430 14.51 5.86 -12.95
CA HIS A 430 14.14 7.23 -12.64
C HIS A 430 13.70 8.03 -13.86
N SER A 431 14.19 7.70 -15.06
CA SER A 431 13.71 8.32 -16.30
C SER A 431 12.31 7.84 -16.70
N HIS A 432 11.85 6.68 -16.18
CA HIS A 432 10.56 6.10 -16.53
C HIS A 432 9.72 5.70 -15.32
N GLY A 433 8.53 6.29 -15.18
CA GLY A 433 7.51 5.83 -14.22
C GLY A 433 6.82 4.50 -14.62
N ASP A 434 7.40 3.73 -15.54
CA ASP A 434 6.80 2.56 -16.19
C ASP A 434 7.79 1.38 -16.25
N ALA A 435 7.50 0.28 -15.55
CA ALA A 435 8.38 -0.89 -15.49
C ALA A 435 8.66 -1.50 -16.88
N GLY A 436 7.69 -1.41 -17.81
CA GLY A 436 7.86 -1.83 -19.19
C GLY A 436 8.91 -0.99 -19.93
N LYS A 437 8.77 0.33 -19.89
CA LYS A 437 9.76 1.25 -20.52
C LYS A 437 11.13 1.13 -19.88
N THR A 438 11.19 0.94 -18.56
CA THR A 438 12.44 0.61 -17.87
C THR A 438 13.08 -0.65 -18.46
N ALA A 439 12.28 -1.72 -18.69
CA ALA A 439 12.78 -2.94 -19.31
C ALA A 439 13.24 -2.72 -20.76
N PHE A 440 12.52 -1.92 -21.55
CA PHE A 440 12.92 -1.58 -22.92
C PHE A 440 14.31 -0.95 -22.98
N GLU A 441 14.53 0.12 -22.21
CA GLU A 441 15.80 0.84 -22.20
C GLU A 441 16.93 0.01 -21.55
N ALA A 442 16.61 -0.76 -20.52
CA ALA A 442 17.58 -1.62 -19.85
C ALA A 442 18.09 -2.73 -20.77
N LEU A 443 17.19 -3.44 -21.44
CA LEU A 443 17.53 -4.60 -22.29
C LEU A 443 18.09 -4.19 -23.67
N GLY A 444 17.91 -2.93 -24.07
CA GLY A 444 18.35 -2.38 -25.35
C GLY A 444 19.83 -2.61 -25.62
N GLY A 445 20.13 -3.42 -26.64
CA GLY A 445 21.51 -3.75 -27.05
C GLY A 445 22.29 -4.63 -26.08
N ARG A 446 21.65 -5.20 -25.05
CA ARG A 446 22.31 -5.96 -23.96
C ARG A 446 21.82 -7.41 -23.83
N THR A 447 20.99 -7.86 -24.76
CA THR A 447 20.36 -9.18 -24.80
C THR A 447 20.76 -9.92 -26.08
N GLU A 448 20.48 -11.22 -26.14
CA GLU A 448 20.72 -12.07 -27.30
C GLU A 448 19.35 -12.60 -27.80
N PRO A 449 18.60 -11.82 -28.62
CA PRO A 449 17.22 -12.15 -28.95
C PRO A 449 17.09 -13.41 -29.81
N GLU A 450 16.20 -14.31 -29.39
CA GLU A 450 15.79 -15.50 -30.14
C GLU A 450 14.30 -15.37 -30.56
N PRO A 451 13.85 -16.10 -31.60
CA PRO A 451 12.43 -16.12 -31.95
C PRO A 451 11.54 -16.55 -30.78
N PHE A 452 10.51 -15.75 -30.46
CA PHE A 452 9.62 -15.98 -29.34
C PHE A 452 8.15 -15.96 -29.79
N THR A 453 7.47 -17.08 -29.60
CA THR A 453 6.06 -17.27 -30.01
C THR A 453 5.09 -16.88 -28.91
N LEU A 454 3.83 -16.61 -29.27
CA LEU A 454 2.77 -16.39 -28.28
C LEU A 454 2.58 -17.64 -27.40
N ARG A 455 2.65 -18.85 -27.97
CA ARG A 455 2.59 -20.11 -27.23
C ARG A 455 3.70 -20.23 -26.19
N GLN A 456 4.96 -20.02 -26.59
CA GLN A 456 6.10 -20.06 -25.66
C GLN A 456 5.97 -19.04 -24.52
N SER A 457 5.36 -17.87 -24.79
CA SER A 457 5.10 -16.89 -23.74
C SER A 457 4.08 -17.39 -22.72
N ARG A 458 3.03 -18.09 -23.17
CA ARG A 458 2.03 -18.72 -22.30
C ARG A 458 2.68 -19.80 -21.45
N ASP A 459 3.44 -20.70 -22.06
CA ASP A 459 4.15 -21.78 -21.37
C ASP A 459 5.12 -21.23 -20.32
N PHE A 460 5.83 -20.17 -20.65
CA PHE A 460 6.71 -19.47 -19.72
C PHE A 460 5.95 -18.93 -18.50
N LEU A 461 4.81 -18.28 -18.70
CA LEU A 461 3.98 -17.77 -17.59
C LEU A 461 3.44 -18.92 -16.71
N GLU A 462 3.13 -20.08 -17.28
CA GLU A 462 2.71 -21.25 -16.51
C GLU A 462 3.84 -21.84 -15.67
N VAL A 463 5.05 -21.96 -16.23
CA VAL A 463 6.24 -22.38 -15.49
C VAL A 463 6.53 -21.41 -14.35
N LEU A 464 6.46 -20.10 -14.63
CA LEU A 464 6.70 -19.04 -13.66
C LEU A 464 5.66 -19.04 -12.53
N GLN A 465 4.41 -19.37 -12.84
CA GLN A 465 3.33 -19.51 -11.86
C GLN A 465 3.55 -20.70 -10.93
N LYS A 466 3.99 -21.85 -11.46
CA LYS A 466 4.27 -23.08 -10.69
C LYS A 466 5.51 -22.96 -9.80
N ALA A 467 6.49 -22.13 -10.20
CA ALA A 467 7.71 -21.91 -9.43
C ALA A 467 7.42 -21.35 -8.03
N ARG A 468 8.13 -21.86 -7.02
CA ARG A 468 8.04 -21.39 -5.64
C ARG A 468 9.31 -20.67 -5.21
N GLY A 469 9.13 -19.59 -4.46
CA GLY A 469 10.23 -18.77 -3.93
C GLY A 469 10.73 -17.68 -4.89
N PRO A 470 11.18 -16.53 -4.36
CA PRO A 470 11.56 -15.37 -5.17
C PRO A 470 12.81 -15.60 -6.02
N VAL A 471 13.78 -16.40 -5.55
CA VAL A 471 15.04 -16.67 -6.28
C VAL A 471 14.78 -17.46 -7.56
N VAL A 472 14.02 -18.55 -7.49
CA VAL A 472 13.69 -19.38 -8.66
C VAL A 472 12.94 -18.56 -9.71
N LYS A 473 11.96 -17.76 -9.29
CA LYS A 473 11.21 -16.87 -10.18
C LYS A 473 12.10 -15.80 -10.82
N THR A 474 13.05 -15.24 -10.06
CA THR A 474 14.03 -14.27 -10.59
C THR A 474 14.88 -14.91 -11.68
N ASN A 475 15.40 -16.11 -11.45
CA ASN A 475 16.28 -16.80 -12.40
C ASN A 475 15.54 -17.20 -13.69
N LEU A 476 14.31 -17.71 -13.57
CA LEU A 476 13.47 -18.03 -14.72
C LEU A 476 13.17 -16.78 -15.56
N LEU A 477 12.81 -15.68 -14.91
CA LEU A 477 12.53 -14.42 -15.58
C LEU A 477 13.79 -13.81 -16.20
N GLN A 478 14.93 -13.86 -15.51
CA GLN A 478 16.21 -13.41 -16.04
C GLN A 478 16.57 -14.17 -17.32
N SER A 479 16.54 -15.51 -17.27
CA SER A 479 16.88 -16.37 -18.41
C SER A 479 15.97 -16.07 -19.61
N ARG A 480 14.67 -15.87 -19.36
CA ARG A 480 13.75 -15.47 -20.42
C ARG A 480 14.08 -14.07 -20.95
N LEU A 481 14.23 -13.06 -20.10
CA LEU A 481 14.53 -11.68 -20.55
C LEU A 481 15.85 -11.56 -21.32
N ALA A 482 16.85 -12.39 -21.00
CA ALA A 482 18.13 -12.40 -21.71
C ALA A 482 18.02 -12.85 -23.18
N SER A 483 17.00 -13.65 -23.51
CA SER A 483 16.72 -14.17 -24.86
C SER A 483 15.66 -13.37 -25.63
N LEU A 484 15.22 -12.22 -25.12
CA LEU A 484 14.19 -11.38 -25.75
C LEU A 484 14.78 -10.09 -26.30
N SER A 485 14.21 -9.59 -27.39
CA SER A 485 14.47 -8.21 -27.80
C SER A 485 13.93 -7.22 -26.76
N ALA A 486 14.45 -5.99 -26.77
CA ALA A 486 14.01 -4.93 -25.86
C ALA A 486 12.49 -4.70 -25.89
N LEU A 487 11.89 -4.75 -27.09
CA LEU A 487 10.45 -4.56 -27.28
C LEU A 487 9.63 -5.74 -26.73
N GLU A 488 10.11 -6.97 -26.91
CA GLU A 488 9.45 -8.15 -26.34
C GLU A 488 9.57 -8.14 -24.81
N GLY A 489 10.76 -7.84 -24.27
CA GLY A 489 10.99 -7.71 -22.83
C GLY A 489 10.10 -6.64 -22.19
N GLN A 490 9.90 -5.50 -22.85
CA GLN A 490 8.95 -4.46 -22.43
C GLN A 490 7.53 -5.02 -22.27
N TYR A 491 7.02 -5.75 -23.26
CA TYR A 491 5.65 -6.26 -23.24
C TYR A 491 5.48 -7.43 -22.27
N VAL A 492 6.48 -8.31 -22.13
CA VAL A 492 6.49 -9.31 -21.06
C VAL A 492 6.38 -8.62 -19.70
N VAL A 493 7.22 -7.63 -19.41
CA VAL A 493 7.18 -6.91 -18.12
C VAL A 493 5.87 -6.17 -17.89
N LYS A 494 5.28 -5.57 -18.93
CA LYS A 494 3.95 -4.93 -18.86
C LYS A 494 2.85 -5.93 -18.49
N ILE A 495 2.85 -7.13 -19.09
CA ILE A 495 1.90 -8.22 -18.76
C ILE A 495 2.12 -8.71 -17.32
N LEU A 496 3.37 -8.88 -16.90
CA LEU A 496 3.70 -9.29 -15.52
C LEU A 496 3.27 -8.25 -14.48
N SER A 497 3.35 -6.96 -14.84
CA SER A 497 3.00 -5.84 -13.98
C SER A 497 1.51 -5.51 -13.95
N GLY A 498 0.71 -6.07 -14.88
CA GLY A 498 -0.75 -5.91 -14.90
C GLY A 498 -1.26 -4.64 -15.63
N ASP A 499 -0.40 -3.90 -16.32
CA ASP A 499 -0.76 -2.66 -17.01
C ASP A 499 0.12 -2.44 -18.26
N LEU A 500 -0.51 -2.38 -19.43
CA LEU A 500 0.19 -2.12 -20.70
C LEU A 500 0.45 -0.64 -20.96
N ARG A 501 -0.35 0.25 -20.36
CA ARG A 501 -0.36 1.71 -20.60
C ARG A 501 -0.48 2.16 -22.06
N ILE A 502 -1.14 1.36 -22.89
CA ILE A 502 -1.42 1.69 -24.31
C ILE A 502 -2.81 2.29 -24.53
N GLY A 503 -3.55 2.54 -23.43
CA GLY A 503 -4.90 3.07 -23.49
C GLY A 503 -5.93 2.09 -24.08
N LEU A 504 -5.64 0.79 -24.04
CA LEU A 504 -6.63 -0.26 -24.20
C LEU A 504 -7.19 -0.66 -22.84
N ARG A 505 -8.51 -0.79 -22.78
CA ARG A 505 -9.23 -1.42 -21.68
C ARG A 505 -9.97 -2.62 -22.25
N GLU A 506 -10.38 -3.55 -21.40
CA GLU A 506 -11.08 -4.77 -21.79
C GLU A 506 -12.25 -4.51 -22.75
N GLY A 507 -13.05 -3.46 -22.53
CA GLY A 507 -14.16 -3.10 -23.43
C GLY A 507 -13.74 -2.69 -24.86
N LEU A 508 -12.53 -2.15 -25.05
CA LEU A 508 -12.01 -1.90 -26.40
C LEU A 508 -11.50 -3.17 -27.08
N VAL A 509 -11.05 -4.16 -26.29
CA VAL A 509 -10.70 -5.48 -26.81
C VAL A 509 -11.97 -6.23 -27.24
N GLU A 510 -13.05 -6.15 -26.45
CA GLU A 510 -14.39 -6.65 -26.83
C GLU A 510 -14.87 -6.01 -28.16
N GLU A 511 -14.72 -4.70 -28.30
CA GLU A 511 -15.11 -3.97 -29.52
C GLU A 511 -14.24 -4.37 -30.73
N ALA A 512 -12.94 -4.60 -30.52
CA ALA A 512 -12.06 -5.10 -31.56
C ALA A 512 -12.39 -6.54 -31.99
N ILE A 513 -12.78 -7.42 -31.05
CA ILE A 513 -13.27 -8.77 -31.36
C ILE A 513 -14.55 -8.71 -32.20
N ALA A 514 -15.50 -7.86 -31.80
CA ALA A 514 -16.74 -7.64 -32.55
C ALA A 514 -16.46 -7.17 -33.98
N CYS A 515 -15.56 -6.18 -34.14
CA CYS A 515 -15.14 -5.66 -35.45
C CYS A 515 -14.34 -6.69 -36.28
N ALA A 516 -13.48 -7.50 -35.65
CA ALA A 516 -12.65 -8.49 -36.33
C ALA A 516 -13.51 -9.57 -36.99
N PHE A 517 -14.52 -10.08 -36.27
CA PHE A 517 -15.28 -11.27 -36.67
C PHE A 517 -16.74 -10.98 -37.07
N GLY A 518 -17.13 -9.71 -37.14
CA GLY A 518 -18.46 -9.30 -37.58
C GLY A 518 -19.58 -9.72 -36.62
N ALA A 519 -19.30 -9.72 -35.32
CA ALA A 519 -20.28 -10.04 -34.27
C ALA A 519 -20.88 -8.76 -33.68
N ALA A 520 -22.09 -8.87 -33.10
CA ALA A 520 -22.67 -7.75 -32.36
C ALA A 520 -21.85 -7.48 -31.08
N PHE A 521 -21.54 -6.21 -30.82
CA PHE A 521 -20.73 -5.83 -29.65
C PHE A 521 -21.35 -6.31 -28.33
N ASP A 522 -22.67 -6.21 -28.19
CA ASP A 522 -23.37 -6.65 -26.98
C ASP A 522 -23.29 -8.17 -26.78
N GLU A 523 -23.30 -8.98 -27.84
CA GLU A 523 -23.14 -10.43 -27.76
C GLU A 523 -21.71 -10.81 -27.30
N VAL A 524 -20.69 -10.14 -27.84
CA VAL A 524 -19.29 -10.34 -27.43
C VAL A 524 -19.11 -9.97 -25.95
N ARG A 525 -19.65 -8.81 -25.56
CA ARG A 525 -19.60 -8.33 -24.17
C ARG A 525 -20.32 -9.28 -23.22
N GLN A 526 -21.50 -9.78 -23.61
CA GLN A 526 -22.26 -10.75 -22.81
C GLN A 526 -21.50 -12.07 -22.68
N ALA A 527 -20.95 -12.60 -23.77
CA ALA A 527 -20.16 -13.83 -23.75
C ALA A 527 -18.91 -13.69 -22.87
N ASN A 528 -18.16 -12.59 -22.99
CA ASN A 528 -17.00 -12.32 -22.14
C ASN A 528 -17.38 -12.24 -20.66
N MET A 529 -18.49 -11.58 -20.36
CA MET A 529 -19.01 -11.47 -19.00
C MET A 529 -19.41 -12.84 -18.41
N LEU A 530 -19.96 -13.77 -19.20
CA LEU A 530 -20.30 -15.13 -18.74
C LEU A 530 -19.07 -16.03 -18.58
N LEU A 531 -18.14 -15.96 -19.53
CA LEU A 531 -16.96 -16.81 -19.54
C LEU A 531 -15.86 -16.33 -18.59
N GLY A 532 -15.75 -15.03 -18.35
CA GLY A 532 -14.59 -14.44 -17.67
C GLY A 532 -13.26 -14.68 -18.41
N ASP A 533 -13.34 -15.03 -19.70
CA ASP A 533 -12.20 -15.36 -20.56
C ASP A 533 -12.41 -14.73 -21.92
N ILE A 534 -11.75 -13.58 -22.12
CA ILE A 534 -11.81 -12.83 -23.37
C ILE A 534 -11.18 -13.59 -24.53
N GLY A 535 -10.24 -14.49 -24.26
CA GLY A 535 -9.64 -15.36 -25.27
C GLY A 535 -10.58 -16.45 -25.72
N ALA A 536 -11.27 -17.11 -24.79
CA ALA A 536 -12.36 -18.03 -25.15
C ALA A 536 -13.47 -17.30 -25.92
N THR A 537 -13.80 -16.07 -25.51
CA THR A 537 -14.81 -15.24 -26.18
C THR A 537 -14.41 -14.90 -27.62
N ALA A 538 -13.15 -14.55 -27.85
CA ALA A 538 -12.64 -14.27 -29.18
C ALA A 538 -12.73 -15.50 -30.10
N VAL A 539 -12.41 -16.69 -29.58
CA VAL A 539 -12.56 -17.95 -30.33
C VAL A 539 -14.03 -18.26 -30.65
N LEU A 540 -14.95 -18.03 -29.70
CA LEU A 540 -16.39 -18.18 -29.99
C LEU A 540 -16.87 -17.16 -31.02
N ALA A 541 -16.40 -15.91 -30.97
CA ALA A 541 -16.73 -14.89 -31.97
C ALA A 541 -16.22 -15.30 -33.37
N LEU A 542 -14.98 -15.77 -33.48
CA LEU A 542 -14.40 -16.29 -34.72
C LEU A 542 -15.26 -17.42 -35.32
N LYS A 543 -15.75 -18.33 -34.48
CA LYS A 543 -16.61 -19.45 -34.89
C LYS A 543 -18.08 -19.08 -35.08
N LYS A 544 -18.48 -17.85 -34.75
CA LYS A 544 -19.88 -17.38 -34.71
C LYS A 544 -20.74 -18.19 -33.73
N GLU A 545 -20.16 -18.60 -32.60
CA GLU A 545 -20.76 -19.45 -31.57
C GLU A 545 -20.90 -18.73 -30.21
N LEU A 546 -20.99 -17.40 -30.19
CA LEU A 546 -21.12 -16.61 -28.95
C LEU A 546 -22.31 -17.01 -28.08
N HIS A 547 -23.39 -17.51 -28.69
CA HIS A 547 -24.57 -18.03 -27.99
C HIS A 547 -24.28 -19.26 -27.10
N ARG A 548 -23.14 -19.94 -27.30
CA ARG A 548 -22.70 -21.07 -26.45
C ARG A 548 -22.01 -20.62 -25.16
N ALA A 549 -21.78 -19.32 -24.97
CA ALA A 549 -21.21 -18.81 -23.74
C ALA A 549 -22.20 -19.00 -22.59
N GLU A 550 -21.80 -19.76 -21.57
CA GLU A 550 -22.65 -20.09 -20.43
C GLU A 550 -21.97 -19.77 -19.10
N LEU A 551 -22.80 -19.41 -18.12
CA LEU A 551 -22.36 -19.24 -16.74
C LEU A 551 -21.88 -20.58 -16.18
N SER A 552 -20.67 -20.60 -15.64
CA SER A 552 -20.09 -21.79 -14.99
C SER A 552 -19.72 -21.49 -13.55
N ILE A 553 -19.73 -22.53 -12.72
CA ILE A 553 -19.32 -22.39 -11.32
C ILE A 553 -17.84 -22.01 -11.21
N PHE A 554 -17.49 -21.29 -10.15
CA PHE A 554 -16.17 -20.65 -9.93
C PHE A 554 -15.71 -19.64 -10.98
N ARG A 555 -16.61 -19.19 -11.88
CA ARG A 555 -16.37 -18.05 -12.78
C ARG A 555 -17.26 -16.88 -12.34
N PRO A 556 -16.77 -15.99 -11.47
CA PRO A 556 -17.60 -14.92 -10.93
C PRO A 556 -17.96 -13.90 -12.02
N ILE A 557 -19.23 -13.50 -12.07
CA ILE A 557 -19.74 -12.52 -13.05
C ILE A 557 -19.95 -11.17 -12.40
N LYS A 558 -19.91 -10.07 -13.16
CA LYS A 558 -20.13 -8.73 -12.57
C LYS A 558 -21.50 -8.66 -11.90
N CYS A 559 -21.57 -8.19 -10.65
CA CYS A 559 -22.85 -8.05 -9.97
C CYS A 559 -23.80 -7.06 -10.68
N MET A 560 -25.10 -7.37 -10.75
CA MET A 560 -26.14 -6.44 -11.23
C MET A 560 -26.24 -5.22 -10.30
N LEU A 561 -26.36 -4.01 -10.86
CA LEU A 561 -26.32 -2.76 -10.10
C LEU A 561 -27.69 -2.10 -10.02
N ALA A 562 -27.98 -1.45 -8.88
CA ALA A 562 -29.19 -0.66 -8.68
C ALA A 562 -28.98 0.83 -8.98
N THR A 563 -29.99 1.46 -9.58
CA THR A 563 -30.06 2.89 -9.90
C THR A 563 -30.49 3.70 -8.66
N PRO A 564 -29.78 4.76 -8.26
CA PRO A 564 -30.22 5.61 -7.16
C PRO A 564 -31.49 6.38 -7.55
N GLU A 565 -32.47 6.42 -6.65
CA GLU A 565 -33.63 7.31 -6.74
C GLU A 565 -33.84 8.04 -5.40
N PRO A 566 -34.28 9.31 -5.42
CA PRO A 566 -34.31 10.16 -4.24
C PRO A 566 -35.56 9.94 -3.36
N THR A 567 -36.69 9.54 -3.94
CA THR A 567 -37.98 9.41 -3.24
C THR A 567 -38.70 8.12 -3.60
N ALA A 568 -39.59 7.67 -2.73
CA ALA A 568 -40.45 6.52 -3.00
C ALA A 568 -41.38 6.77 -4.20
N ASP A 569 -41.87 8.01 -4.37
CA ASP A 569 -42.68 8.41 -5.52
C ASP A 569 -41.90 8.30 -6.83
N ALA A 570 -40.65 8.79 -6.87
CA ALA A 570 -39.80 8.68 -8.06
C ALA A 570 -39.52 7.20 -8.43
N VAL A 571 -39.29 6.34 -7.42
CA VAL A 571 -39.15 4.90 -7.65
C VAL A 571 -40.46 4.32 -8.22
N TRP A 572 -41.60 4.69 -7.63
CA TRP A 572 -42.90 4.16 -8.04
C TRP A 572 -43.29 4.59 -9.45
N GLU A 573 -43.10 5.86 -9.81
CA GLU A 573 -43.33 6.40 -11.16
C GLU A 573 -42.53 5.62 -12.21
N ARG A 574 -41.25 5.34 -11.95
CA ARG A 574 -40.39 4.57 -12.85
C ARG A 574 -40.90 3.15 -13.13
N PHE A 575 -41.56 2.52 -12.15
CA PHE A 575 -42.16 1.19 -12.30
C PHE A 575 -43.58 1.23 -12.87
N ALA A 576 -44.35 2.28 -12.56
CA ALA A 576 -45.65 2.53 -13.15
C ALA A 576 -45.55 2.71 -14.67
N ASP A 577 -44.53 3.44 -15.13
CA ASP A 577 -44.19 3.56 -16.56
C ASP A 577 -43.85 2.20 -17.21
N GLN A 578 -43.32 1.26 -16.43
CA GLN A 578 -43.03 -0.11 -16.84
C GLN A 578 -44.23 -1.07 -16.72
N LYS A 579 -45.41 -0.57 -16.35
CA LYS A 579 -46.66 -1.32 -16.12
C LYS A 579 -46.57 -2.38 -15.02
N SER A 580 -45.66 -2.23 -14.07
CA SER A 580 -45.57 -3.12 -12.90
C SER A 580 -46.56 -2.67 -11.82
N SER A 581 -47.48 -3.55 -11.42
CA SER A 581 -48.46 -3.28 -10.35
C SER A 581 -47.96 -3.68 -8.94
N ILE A 582 -46.76 -4.22 -8.86
CA ILE A 582 -46.12 -4.74 -7.65
C ILE A 582 -44.61 -4.64 -7.81
N VAL A 583 -43.93 -4.26 -6.72
CA VAL A 583 -42.47 -4.27 -6.63
C VAL A 583 -42.02 -5.06 -5.42
N TYR A 584 -40.82 -5.64 -5.48
CA TYR A 584 -40.20 -6.31 -4.35
C TYR A 584 -39.25 -5.38 -3.62
N VAL A 585 -39.41 -5.29 -2.30
CA VAL A 585 -38.63 -4.42 -1.42
C VAL A 585 -37.78 -5.30 -0.51
N GLU A 586 -36.49 -5.00 -0.47
CA GLU A 586 -35.52 -5.64 0.43
C GLU A 586 -34.71 -4.56 1.18
N ASP A 587 -34.26 -4.90 2.39
CA ASP A 587 -33.34 -4.07 3.15
C ASP A 587 -32.04 -3.86 2.36
N LYS A 588 -31.55 -2.62 2.31
CA LYS A 588 -30.21 -2.35 1.84
C LYS A 588 -29.21 -2.49 2.99
N PHE A 589 -28.56 -3.65 3.05
CA PHE A 589 -27.54 -3.95 4.05
C PHE A 589 -26.27 -3.08 3.89
N ASP A 590 -25.60 -2.82 5.02
CA ASP A 590 -24.30 -2.13 5.12
C ASP A 590 -23.21 -3.18 5.37
N GLY A 591 -22.72 -3.82 4.30
CA GLY A 591 -21.81 -4.95 4.36
C GLY A 591 -20.85 -5.04 3.17
N ILE A 592 -20.36 -6.25 2.89
CA ILE A 592 -19.57 -6.56 1.70
C ILE A 592 -20.41 -7.41 0.75
N ARG A 593 -20.85 -6.83 -0.37
CA ARG A 593 -21.46 -7.61 -1.44
C ARG A 593 -20.51 -8.67 -1.96
N ALA A 594 -20.98 -9.92 -2.00
CA ALA A 594 -20.20 -11.06 -2.42
C ALA A 594 -21.05 -12.09 -3.18
N GLN A 595 -20.41 -12.79 -4.12
CA GLN A 595 -20.95 -13.99 -4.74
C GLN A 595 -20.37 -15.23 -4.08
N LEU A 596 -21.23 -16.15 -3.67
CA LEU A 596 -20.87 -17.49 -3.21
C LEU A 596 -21.04 -18.48 -4.36
N HIS A 597 -19.98 -19.19 -4.71
CA HIS A 597 -20.01 -20.32 -5.65
C HIS A 597 -19.75 -21.60 -4.87
N ARG A 598 -20.64 -22.58 -4.97
CA ARG A 598 -20.54 -23.86 -4.24
C ARG A 598 -20.72 -25.03 -5.22
N SER A 599 -19.70 -25.88 -5.37
CA SER A 599 -19.81 -27.23 -5.98
C SER A 599 -19.64 -28.36 -4.96
N ALA A 600 -19.88 -29.61 -5.35
CA ALA A 600 -19.75 -30.80 -4.49
C ALA A 600 -18.42 -30.88 -3.71
N GLN A 601 -17.36 -30.29 -4.25
CA GLN A 601 -16.00 -30.40 -3.74
C GLN A 601 -15.54 -29.19 -2.92
N ARG A 602 -16.08 -27.99 -3.20
CA ARG A 602 -15.59 -26.74 -2.58
C ARG A 602 -16.59 -25.59 -2.66
N ALA A 603 -16.36 -24.58 -1.82
CA ALA A 603 -17.03 -23.29 -1.85
C ALA A 603 -16.01 -22.15 -1.96
N GLU A 604 -16.29 -21.18 -2.83
CA GLU A 604 -15.47 -19.98 -3.04
C GLU A 604 -16.33 -18.72 -2.95
N ILE A 605 -15.76 -17.66 -2.40
CA ILE A 605 -16.42 -16.37 -2.19
C ILE A 605 -15.67 -15.31 -2.98
N PHE A 606 -16.42 -14.55 -3.78
CA PHE A 606 -15.91 -13.48 -4.62
C PHE A 606 -16.51 -12.15 -4.20
N SER A 607 -15.69 -11.11 -4.08
CA SER A 607 -16.19 -9.76 -3.77
C SER A 607 -16.94 -9.15 -4.97
N ARG A 608 -17.57 -8.00 -4.75
CA ARG A 608 -18.16 -7.16 -5.81
C ARG A 608 -17.25 -6.92 -7.02
N ASP A 609 -15.95 -6.79 -6.79
CA ASP A 609 -14.95 -6.56 -7.84
C ASP A 609 -14.36 -7.88 -8.38
N LEU A 610 -15.03 -9.00 -8.11
CA LEU A 610 -14.70 -10.35 -8.57
C LEU A 610 -13.36 -10.87 -8.01
N ARG A 611 -12.89 -10.30 -6.89
CA ARG A 611 -11.70 -10.79 -6.20
C ARG A 611 -12.06 -11.98 -5.33
N HIS A 612 -11.24 -13.02 -5.38
CA HIS A 612 -11.33 -14.14 -4.46
C HIS A 612 -11.04 -13.68 -3.02
N ILE A 613 -12.02 -13.84 -2.12
CA ILE A 613 -11.96 -13.42 -0.71
C ILE A 613 -12.27 -14.58 0.25
N THR A 614 -12.31 -15.82 -0.24
CA THR A 614 -12.60 -17.03 0.55
C THR A 614 -11.71 -17.13 1.80
N ASP A 615 -10.41 -16.86 1.66
CA ASP A 615 -9.44 -16.95 2.77
C ASP A 615 -9.69 -15.92 3.88
N GLN A 616 -10.43 -14.84 3.58
CA GLN A 616 -10.83 -13.82 4.56
C GLN A 616 -12.07 -14.24 5.36
N PHE A 617 -12.83 -15.22 4.86
CA PHE A 617 -14.07 -15.72 5.46
C PHE A 617 -14.13 -17.26 5.47
N PRO A 618 -13.12 -17.95 6.03
CA PRO A 618 -13.03 -19.40 5.99
C PRO A 618 -14.23 -20.11 6.63
N GLU A 619 -14.85 -19.51 7.65
CA GLU A 619 -16.04 -20.05 8.31
C GLU A 619 -17.29 -20.00 7.42
N LEU A 620 -17.42 -19.00 6.54
CA LEU A 620 -18.52 -18.95 5.58
C LEU A 620 -18.31 -20.01 4.49
N ALA A 621 -17.08 -20.17 4.00
CA ALA A 621 -16.74 -21.21 3.04
C ALA A 621 -16.98 -22.63 3.62
N GLN A 622 -16.58 -22.86 4.87
CA GLN A 622 -16.80 -24.12 5.56
C GLN A 622 -18.29 -24.44 5.74
N GLN A 623 -19.12 -23.46 6.12
CA GLN A 623 -20.56 -23.68 6.24
C GLN A 623 -21.24 -23.81 4.87
N ALA A 624 -20.76 -23.12 3.84
CA ALA A 624 -21.27 -23.24 2.48
C ALA A 624 -21.08 -24.66 1.91
N ASN A 625 -20.04 -25.39 2.31
CA ASN A 625 -19.88 -26.79 1.89
C ASN A 625 -21.04 -27.70 2.31
N LYS A 626 -21.86 -27.29 3.30
CA LYS A 626 -23.04 -28.02 3.79
C LYS A 626 -24.32 -27.75 2.99
N PHE A 627 -24.29 -26.90 1.96
CA PHE A 627 -25.41 -26.82 1.03
C PHE A 627 -25.58 -28.17 0.31
N GLU A 628 -26.83 -28.62 0.20
CA GLU A 628 -27.20 -29.87 -0.49
C GLU A 628 -27.11 -29.71 -2.02
N HIS A 629 -27.18 -28.47 -2.51
CA HIS A 629 -27.20 -28.12 -3.93
C HIS A 629 -25.90 -27.48 -4.38
N GLU A 630 -25.60 -27.59 -5.68
CA GLU A 630 -24.60 -26.75 -6.30
C GLU A 630 -25.24 -25.42 -6.70
N LEU A 631 -24.61 -24.29 -6.34
CA LEU A 631 -25.23 -22.98 -6.53
C LEU A 631 -24.25 -21.84 -6.77
N ILE A 632 -24.77 -20.77 -7.38
CA ILE A 632 -24.19 -19.43 -7.36
C ILE A 632 -25.21 -18.48 -6.72
N ALA A 633 -24.85 -17.88 -5.59
CA ALA A 633 -25.70 -16.96 -4.83
C ALA A 633 -25.06 -15.55 -4.77
N ASP A 634 -25.89 -14.51 -4.93
CA ASP A 634 -25.50 -13.11 -4.73
C ASP A 634 -26.07 -12.65 -3.38
N GLY A 635 -25.21 -12.03 -2.56
CA GLY A 635 -25.56 -11.69 -1.19
C GLY A 635 -24.65 -10.64 -0.58
N GLU A 636 -24.93 -10.32 0.68
CA GLU A 636 -24.14 -9.39 1.48
C GLU A 636 -23.55 -10.11 2.69
N ILE A 637 -22.23 -9.98 2.89
CA ILE A 637 -21.58 -10.38 4.13
C ILE A 637 -21.75 -9.25 5.14
N VAL A 638 -22.34 -9.56 6.29
CA VAL A 638 -22.61 -8.60 7.38
C VAL A 638 -21.98 -9.08 8.68
N ALA A 639 -21.57 -8.14 9.54
CA ALA A 639 -21.18 -8.45 10.91
C ALA A 639 -22.43 -8.79 11.73
N PHE A 640 -22.36 -9.86 12.53
CA PHE A 640 -23.53 -10.46 13.17
C PHE A 640 -23.16 -11.04 14.54
N GLU A 641 -23.88 -10.65 15.58
CA GLU A 641 -23.66 -11.11 16.96
C GLU A 641 -25.00 -11.24 17.68
N GLU A 642 -25.20 -12.36 18.41
CA GLU A 642 -26.40 -12.60 19.25
C GLU A 642 -27.77 -12.33 18.58
N GLY A 643 -27.91 -12.62 17.29
CA GLY A 643 -29.17 -12.39 16.56
C GLY A 643 -29.37 -10.94 16.07
N ARG A 644 -28.43 -10.04 16.38
CA ARG A 644 -28.43 -8.63 15.96
C ARG A 644 -27.32 -8.36 14.94
N ARG A 645 -27.62 -7.45 14.01
CA ARG A 645 -26.67 -7.02 12.97
C ARG A 645 -25.79 -5.91 13.53
N LEU A 646 -24.48 -6.03 13.33
CA LEU A 646 -23.49 -5.02 13.71
C LEU A 646 -23.17 -4.11 12.53
N THR A 647 -22.38 -3.06 12.76
CA THR A 647 -22.10 -2.04 11.76
C THR A 647 -20.97 -2.45 10.79
N PHE A 648 -20.89 -1.80 9.63
CA PHE A 648 -19.77 -2.00 8.69
C PHE A 648 -18.39 -1.67 9.30
N PHE A 649 -18.34 -0.80 10.32
CA PHE A 649 -17.11 -0.51 11.05
C PHE A 649 -16.55 -1.76 11.74
N ASP A 650 -17.41 -2.63 12.26
CA ASP A 650 -17.02 -3.90 12.88
C ASP A 650 -16.50 -4.88 11.82
N LEU A 651 -17.09 -4.87 10.62
CA LEU A 651 -16.65 -5.68 9.49
C LEU A 651 -15.29 -5.21 8.92
N GLN A 652 -15.01 -3.90 8.95
CA GLN A 652 -13.71 -3.35 8.50
C GLN A 652 -12.51 -3.83 9.33
N LYS A 653 -12.72 -4.13 10.63
CA LYS A 653 -11.67 -4.68 11.51
C LYS A 653 -11.10 -6.00 10.97
N ARG A 654 -11.87 -6.75 10.17
CA ARG A 654 -11.43 -8.00 9.52
C ARG A 654 -10.66 -7.79 8.22
N LEU A 655 -11.01 -6.80 7.40
CA LEU A 655 -10.47 -6.62 6.05
C LEU A 655 -9.01 -6.12 5.99
N GLY A 656 -8.49 -5.59 7.11
CA GLY A 656 -7.15 -4.98 7.18
C GLY A 656 -5.98 -5.95 7.44
N ARG A 657 -6.24 -7.23 7.74
CA ARG A 657 -5.22 -8.22 8.11
C ARG A 657 -4.79 -9.01 6.86
N LYS A 658 -3.74 -8.57 6.16
CA LYS A 658 -3.08 -9.39 5.13
C LYS A 658 -2.28 -10.50 5.83
N GLY A 659 -2.68 -11.74 5.63
CA GLY A 659 -1.90 -12.91 6.04
C GLY A 659 -0.70 -13.10 5.13
N ASP A 660 0.46 -12.59 5.54
CA ASP A 660 1.73 -13.16 5.11
C ASP A 660 2.00 -14.35 6.03
N GLY A 661 2.20 -15.53 5.43
CA GLY A 661 2.24 -16.81 6.14
C GLY A 661 3.44 -16.99 7.08
N LEU A 662 3.28 -18.00 7.95
CA LEU A 662 4.21 -18.53 8.97
C LEU A 662 4.33 -17.71 10.26
N ASP A 663 3.21 -17.53 10.95
CA ASP A 663 3.21 -17.46 12.41
C ASP A 663 2.70 -18.79 12.97
N LEU A 664 3.61 -19.60 13.53
CA LEU A 664 3.33 -20.88 14.19
C LEU A 664 2.55 -20.72 15.52
N PHE A 665 2.05 -19.52 15.82
CA PHE A 665 1.15 -19.20 16.92
C PHE A 665 -0.19 -18.60 16.47
N ALA A 666 -0.51 -18.60 15.17
CA ALA A 666 -1.76 -18.06 14.66
C ALA A 666 -2.89 -19.12 14.64
N GLN A 667 -3.78 -19.05 15.63
CA GLN A 667 -5.15 -19.56 15.58
C GLN A 667 -6.09 -18.44 16.09
N PRO A 668 -7.27 -18.22 15.48
CA PRO A 668 -7.37 -17.51 14.19
C PRO A 668 -8.47 -16.42 14.18
N MET A 669 -8.36 -15.41 13.30
CA MET A 669 -9.39 -14.70 12.50
C MET A 669 -10.85 -14.45 13.02
N ALA A 670 -11.18 -14.68 14.29
CA ALA A 670 -12.54 -14.92 14.78
C ALA A 670 -13.18 -13.79 15.60
N ASP A 671 -12.56 -12.62 15.73
CA ASP A 671 -13.04 -11.60 16.69
C ASP A 671 -14.38 -10.94 16.30
N VAL A 672 -14.83 -11.05 15.04
CA VAL A 672 -16.12 -10.50 14.59
C VAL A 672 -16.90 -11.60 13.86
N PRO A 673 -17.96 -12.17 14.46
CA PRO A 673 -18.79 -13.13 13.77
C PRO A 673 -19.53 -12.47 12.60
N VAL A 674 -19.66 -13.21 11.51
CA VAL A 674 -20.32 -12.75 10.28
C VAL A 674 -21.39 -13.72 9.82
N ALA A 675 -22.33 -13.18 9.05
CA ALA A 675 -23.34 -13.94 8.31
C ALA A 675 -23.36 -13.51 6.85
N PHE A 676 -23.77 -14.43 5.96
CA PHE A 676 -24.00 -14.16 4.55
C PHE A 676 -25.51 -14.08 4.31
N VAL A 677 -25.99 -12.89 3.94
CA VAL A 677 -27.40 -12.64 3.64
C VAL A 677 -27.60 -12.77 2.13
N VAL A 678 -28.16 -13.89 1.69
CA VAL A 678 -28.44 -14.18 0.28
C VAL A 678 -29.67 -13.38 -0.16
N PHE A 679 -29.56 -12.61 -1.24
CA PHE A 679 -30.69 -11.89 -1.82
C PHE A 679 -31.03 -12.31 -3.26
N ASP A 680 -30.15 -13.03 -3.96
CA ASP A 680 -30.44 -13.57 -5.30
C ASP A 680 -29.75 -14.92 -5.56
N LEU A 681 -30.29 -15.68 -6.50
CA LEU A 681 -29.79 -16.99 -6.92
C LEU A 681 -29.55 -16.99 -8.43
N LEU A 682 -28.30 -17.16 -8.85
CA LEU A 682 -27.86 -16.97 -10.24
C LEU A 682 -27.71 -18.28 -11.01
N TRP A 683 -27.47 -19.38 -10.29
CA TRP A 683 -27.27 -20.71 -10.85
C TRP A 683 -27.64 -21.75 -9.80
N LEU A 684 -28.26 -22.85 -10.23
CA LEU A 684 -28.66 -23.96 -9.37
C LEU A 684 -28.60 -25.27 -10.16
N ASP A 685 -27.87 -26.27 -9.65
CA ASP A 685 -27.79 -27.65 -10.13
C ASP A 685 -27.72 -27.78 -11.67
N GLY A 686 -26.69 -27.17 -12.27
CA GLY A 686 -26.44 -27.25 -13.71
C GLY A 686 -27.16 -26.18 -14.54
N ARG A 687 -28.06 -25.39 -13.95
CA ARG A 687 -28.91 -24.45 -14.70
C ARG A 687 -28.62 -22.99 -14.33
N SER A 688 -28.31 -22.19 -15.34
CA SER A 688 -28.26 -20.73 -15.24
C SER A 688 -29.65 -20.16 -14.99
N LEU A 689 -29.77 -19.26 -14.03
CA LEU A 689 -31.01 -18.56 -13.69
C LEU A 689 -30.99 -17.10 -14.13
N LEU A 690 -29.96 -16.63 -14.85
CA LEU A 690 -29.84 -15.22 -15.22
C LEU A 690 -31.03 -14.70 -16.02
N ASN A 691 -31.58 -15.53 -16.91
CA ASN A 691 -32.72 -15.20 -17.75
C ASN A 691 -34.09 -15.52 -17.10
N VAL A 692 -34.09 -16.08 -15.90
CA VAL A 692 -35.31 -16.42 -15.14
C VAL A 692 -35.79 -15.17 -14.38
N PRO A 693 -37.09 -14.84 -14.34
CA PRO A 693 -37.63 -13.71 -13.57
C PRO A 693 -37.27 -13.75 -12.09
N LEU A 694 -37.10 -12.59 -11.46
CA LEU A 694 -36.70 -12.47 -10.05
C LEU A 694 -37.64 -13.25 -9.12
N ARG A 695 -38.97 -13.21 -9.34
CA ARG A 695 -39.95 -13.98 -8.55
C ARG A 695 -39.61 -15.46 -8.48
N GLU A 696 -39.28 -16.09 -9.61
CA GLU A 696 -38.98 -17.51 -9.70
C GLU A 696 -37.60 -17.82 -9.08
N ARG A 697 -36.61 -16.94 -9.24
CA ARG A 697 -35.31 -17.08 -8.56
C ARG A 697 -35.47 -17.03 -7.04
N ARG A 698 -36.36 -16.17 -6.55
CA ARG A 698 -36.68 -16.01 -5.13
C ARG A 698 -37.49 -17.17 -4.56
N GLU A 699 -38.43 -17.72 -5.30
CA GLU A 699 -39.12 -18.97 -4.93
C GLU A 699 -38.13 -20.12 -4.78
N ARG A 700 -37.23 -20.31 -5.76
CA ARG A 700 -36.19 -21.35 -5.68
C ARG A 700 -35.27 -21.14 -4.48
N LEU A 701 -34.80 -19.92 -4.23
CA LEU A 701 -34.00 -19.58 -3.05
C LEU A 701 -34.73 -19.87 -1.74
N SER A 702 -36.05 -19.68 -1.71
CA SER A 702 -36.88 -19.94 -0.52
C SER A 702 -37.02 -21.43 -0.23
N GLY A 703 -37.02 -22.27 -1.27
CA GLY A 703 -36.99 -23.73 -1.15
C GLY A 703 -35.66 -24.32 -0.66
N LEU A 704 -34.55 -23.57 -0.72
CA LEU A 704 -33.24 -24.07 -0.29
C LEU A 704 -33.10 -24.12 1.23
N ARG A 705 -32.59 -25.24 1.76
CA ARG A 705 -32.15 -25.33 3.16
C ARG A 705 -30.83 -24.59 3.35
N LEU A 706 -30.83 -23.52 4.16
CA LEU A 706 -29.62 -22.73 4.42
C LEU A 706 -28.80 -23.31 5.59
N PRO A 707 -27.47 -23.48 5.44
CA PRO A 707 -26.58 -23.79 6.55
C PRO A 707 -26.51 -22.68 7.61
N GLN A 708 -25.88 -22.97 8.75
CA GLN A 708 -25.58 -21.94 9.75
C GLN A 708 -24.75 -20.80 9.15
N LYS A 709 -24.93 -19.58 9.68
CA LYS A 709 -24.35 -18.31 9.16
C LYS A 709 -24.89 -17.84 7.80
N PHE A 710 -25.81 -18.57 7.18
CA PHE A 710 -26.53 -18.11 5.98
C PHE A 710 -27.94 -17.68 6.34
N GLN A 711 -28.38 -16.55 5.78
CA GLN A 711 -29.73 -16.02 5.96
C GLN A 711 -30.28 -15.61 4.60
N ARG A 712 -31.61 -15.69 4.45
CA ARG A 712 -32.29 -15.11 3.29
C ARG A 712 -32.63 -13.66 3.61
N SER A 713 -32.38 -12.77 2.65
CA SER A 713 -32.90 -11.40 2.70
C SER A 713 -34.44 -11.44 2.74
N GLN A 714 -35.04 -10.66 3.64
CA GLN A 714 -36.49 -10.54 3.73
C GLN A 714 -37.00 -9.74 2.54
N LEU A 715 -37.96 -10.32 1.82
CA LEU A 715 -38.57 -9.73 0.63
C LEU A 715 -40.04 -9.41 0.95
N SER A 716 -40.41 -8.15 0.76
CA SER A 716 -41.78 -7.67 0.98
C SER A 716 -42.35 -7.11 -0.33
N PRO A 717 -43.57 -7.50 -0.74
CA PRO A 717 -44.24 -6.85 -1.86
C PRO A 717 -44.73 -5.45 -1.46
N ALA A 718 -44.63 -4.50 -2.38
CA ALA A 718 -45.22 -3.16 -2.25
C ALA A 718 -46.04 -2.81 -3.49
N HIS A 719 -47.17 -2.13 -3.27
CA HIS A 719 -48.17 -1.78 -4.28
C HIS A 719 -48.37 -0.26 -4.44
N SER A 720 -47.59 0.55 -3.72
CA SER A 720 -47.64 2.01 -3.83
C SER A 720 -46.35 2.66 -3.33
N ALA A 721 -46.13 3.92 -3.71
CA ALA A 721 -45.08 4.76 -3.13
C ALA A 721 -45.19 4.86 -1.60
N ALA A 722 -46.41 4.94 -1.07
CA ALA A 722 -46.68 5.02 0.37
C ALA A 722 -46.20 3.75 1.12
N GLU A 723 -46.41 2.56 0.54
CA GLU A 723 -45.90 1.31 1.11
C GLU A 723 -44.37 1.23 1.05
N ILE A 724 -43.76 1.66 -0.06
CA ILE A 724 -42.29 1.75 -0.17
C ILE A 724 -41.73 2.68 0.92
N GLU A 725 -42.35 3.84 1.14
CA GLU A 725 -41.96 4.77 2.19
C GLU A 725 -42.11 4.16 3.58
N HIS A 726 -43.19 3.42 3.82
CA HIS A 726 -43.40 2.69 5.07
C HIS A 726 -42.29 1.66 5.32
N PHE A 727 -41.94 0.85 4.31
CA PHE A 727 -40.82 -0.08 4.40
C PHE A 727 -39.48 0.65 4.60
N PHE A 728 -39.29 1.82 3.99
CA PHE A 728 -38.08 2.61 4.15
C PHE A 728 -37.92 3.07 5.61
N GLN A 729 -38.99 3.53 6.25
CA GLN A 729 -39.01 3.88 7.66
C GLN A 729 -38.71 2.68 8.56
N GLN A 730 -39.26 1.50 8.25
CA GLN A 730 -38.94 0.27 8.99
C GLN A 730 -37.47 -0.15 8.82
N ALA A 731 -36.92 -0.07 7.59
CA ALA A 731 -35.52 -0.36 7.32
C ALA A 731 -34.58 0.57 8.10
N ARG A 732 -34.94 1.85 8.23
CA ARG A 732 -34.22 2.83 9.07
C ARG A 732 -34.28 2.48 10.56
N ARG A 733 -35.45 2.08 11.09
CA ARG A 733 -35.57 1.62 12.50
C ARG A 733 -34.66 0.42 12.79
N ARG A 734 -34.41 -0.43 11.78
CA ARG A 734 -33.47 -1.56 11.84
C ARG A 734 -32.01 -1.16 11.57
N SER A 735 -31.70 0.14 11.47
CA SER A 735 -30.37 0.69 11.16
C SER A 735 -29.76 0.22 9.83
N ASN A 736 -30.58 -0.16 8.84
CA ASN A 736 -30.08 -0.47 7.50
C ASN A 736 -29.88 0.81 6.68
N GLU A 737 -29.07 0.74 5.61
CA GLU A 737 -28.69 1.93 4.81
C GLU A 737 -29.84 2.52 3.98
N GLY A 738 -30.93 1.76 3.82
CA GLY A 738 -32.09 2.13 3.01
C GLY A 738 -32.78 0.89 2.44
N LEU A 739 -33.33 1.02 1.23
CA LEU A 739 -33.99 -0.08 0.53
C LEU A 739 -33.34 -0.36 -0.82
N VAL A 740 -33.48 -1.61 -1.26
CA VAL A 740 -33.36 -2.01 -2.67
C VAL A 740 -34.75 -2.42 -3.14
N ILE A 741 -35.26 -1.74 -4.17
CA ILE A 741 -36.56 -2.00 -4.77
C ILE A 741 -36.33 -2.64 -6.13
N LYS A 742 -36.99 -3.75 -6.42
CA LYS A 742 -36.73 -4.59 -7.59
C LYS A 742 -38.02 -4.92 -8.32
N ASP A 743 -37.98 -4.92 -9.64
CA ASP A 743 -39.05 -5.48 -10.47
C ASP A 743 -39.08 -7.02 -10.32
N PRO A 744 -40.22 -7.62 -9.93
CA PRO A 744 -40.40 -9.07 -9.84
C PRO A 744 -40.16 -9.82 -11.16
N GLU A 745 -40.40 -9.16 -12.30
CA GLU A 745 -40.19 -9.75 -13.63
C GLU A 745 -38.77 -9.55 -14.15
N SER A 746 -37.91 -8.86 -13.38
CA SER A 746 -36.55 -8.57 -13.82
C SER A 746 -35.69 -9.83 -13.97
N ARG A 747 -35.05 -9.95 -15.13
CA ARG A 747 -33.89 -10.85 -15.33
C ARG A 747 -32.68 -10.31 -14.57
N TYR A 748 -31.73 -11.18 -14.25
CA TYR A 748 -30.46 -10.74 -13.69
C TYR A 748 -29.55 -10.27 -14.83
N LEU A 749 -29.18 -8.99 -14.83
CA LEU A 749 -28.34 -8.36 -15.86
C LEU A 749 -26.95 -8.08 -15.28
N PRO A 750 -25.97 -8.99 -15.44
CA PRO A 750 -24.71 -8.85 -14.74
C PRO A 750 -23.93 -7.63 -15.26
N GLY A 751 -23.32 -6.88 -14.34
CA GLY A 751 -22.52 -5.67 -14.62
C GLY A 751 -23.30 -4.46 -15.15
N THR A 752 -24.62 -4.57 -15.30
CA THR A 752 -25.47 -3.50 -15.83
C THR A 752 -26.16 -2.74 -14.71
N ARG A 753 -26.25 -1.42 -14.86
CA ARG A 753 -27.09 -0.55 -14.03
C ARG A 753 -28.32 -0.17 -14.86
N GLY A 754 -29.37 -0.96 -14.73
CA GLY A 754 -30.64 -0.75 -15.44
C GLY A 754 -31.70 -0.07 -14.58
N LEU A 755 -32.89 0.08 -15.13
CA LEU A 755 -34.08 0.63 -14.46
C LEU A 755 -34.97 -0.46 -13.85
N LEU A 756 -34.39 -1.63 -13.57
CA LEU A 756 -35.09 -2.78 -12.99
C LEU A 756 -34.90 -2.86 -11.47
N TRP A 757 -33.76 -2.38 -10.97
CA TRP A 757 -33.42 -2.35 -9.55
C TRP A 757 -33.09 -0.91 -9.17
N PHE A 758 -33.74 -0.40 -8.13
CA PHE A 758 -33.49 0.91 -7.57
C PHE A 758 -32.98 0.81 -6.14
N LYS A 759 -32.17 1.77 -5.73
CA LYS A 759 -31.78 1.95 -4.33
C LYS A 759 -32.35 3.27 -3.86
N LEU A 760 -33.20 3.19 -2.85
CA LEU A 760 -33.74 4.35 -2.18
C LEU A 760 -32.91 4.64 -0.94
N LYS A 761 -32.27 5.80 -0.95
CA LYS A 761 -31.54 6.36 0.19
C LYS A 761 -31.99 7.79 0.35
N LYS A 762 -32.48 8.14 1.53
CA LYS A 762 -32.70 9.53 1.90
C LYS A 762 -31.50 10.01 2.72
N GLU A 763 -31.06 11.21 2.41
CA GLU A 763 -30.11 11.94 3.26
C GLU A 763 -30.79 12.16 4.62
N LEU A 764 -30.03 12.09 5.71
CA LEU A 764 -30.60 12.24 7.05
C LEU A 764 -31.15 13.66 7.22
N ALA A 765 -30.31 14.62 6.84
CA ALA A 765 -30.56 16.05 6.78
C ALA A 765 -29.40 16.70 6.00
N THR A 766 -29.49 18.02 5.82
CA THR A 766 -28.37 18.87 5.41
C THR A 766 -27.94 19.73 6.58
N LEU A 767 -26.66 20.07 6.63
CA LEU A 767 -26.11 21.07 7.53
C LEU A 767 -25.47 22.18 6.70
N ASP A 768 -25.80 23.42 7.00
CA ASP A 768 -25.03 24.58 6.54
C ASP A 768 -23.81 24.73 7.45
N VAL A 769 -22.62 24.57 6.87
CA VAL A 769 -21.33 24.51 7.60
C VAL A 769 -20.34 25.48 6.98
N VAL A 770 -19.41 26.01 7.77
CA VAL A 770 -18.36 26.90 7.27
C VAL A 770 -17.06 26.14 7.01
N VAL A 771 -16.35 26.45 5.92
CA VAL A 771 -15.04 25.85 5.62
C VAL A 771 -13.97 26.48 6.50
N VAL A 772 -13.24 25.65 7.23
CA VAL A 772 -12.13 26.08 8.11
C VAL A 772 -10.76 25.57 7.59
N GLY A 773 -10.77 24.67 6.61
CA GLY A 773 -9.55 24.20 5.97
C GLY A 773 -9.77 23.65 4.58
N ALA A 774 -8.74 23.75 3.73
CA ALA A 774 -8.75 23.26 2.37
C ALA A 774 -7.44 22.52 2.03
N GLU A 775 -7.53 21.37 1.38
CA GLU A 775 -6.38 20.53 1.04
C GLU A 775 -6.29 20.25 -0.47
N PHE A 776 -5.06 20.08 -0.98
CA PHE A 776 -4.87 19.67 -2.37
C PHE A 776 -5.27 18.21 -2.59
N GLY A 777 -6.16 17.96 -3.56
CA GLY A 777 -6.67 16.63 -3.88
C GLY A 777 -5.60 15.65 -4.39
N HIS A 778 -6.03 14.45 -4.81
CA HIS A 778 -5.15 13.41 -5.35
C HIS A 778 -5.36 13.15 -6.85
N GLY A 779 -4.39 12.49 -7.50
CA GLY A 779 -4.47 12.12 -8.91
C GLY A 779 -4.65 13.33 -9.84
N LYS A 780 -5.73 13.34 -10.63
CA LYS A 780 -6.06 14.45 -11.56
C LYS A 780 -6.30 15.79 -10.84
N ARG A 781 -6.65 15.78 -9.55
CA ARG A 781 -6.92 16.96 -8.72
C ARG A 781 -5.74 17.39 -7.85
N ASN A 782 -4.53 16.87 -8.12
CA ASN A 782 -3.34 17.14 -7.30
C ASN A 782 -2.86 18.60 -7.27
N ARG A 783 -3.41 19.45 -8.15
CA ARG A 783 -3.10 20.88 -8.31
C ARG A 783 -4.21 21.83 -7.83
N VAL A 784 -5.35 21.32 -7.36
CA VAL A 784 -6.49 22.13 -6.90
C VAL A 784 -6.85 21.80 -5.45
N LEU A 785 -7.36 22.80 -4.71
CA LEU A 785 -7.85 22.63 -3.34
C LEU A 785 -9.29 22.11 -3.41
N SER A 786 -9.45 20.78 -3.37
CA SER A 786 -10.74 20.10 -3.61
C SER A 786 -11.33 19.41 -2.38
N ASP A 787 -10.61 19.48 -1.27
CA ASP A 787 -10.84 18.70 -0.07
C ASP A 787 -11.09 19.68 1.10
N TYR A 788 -12.35 19.88 1.48
CA TYR A 788 -12.75 20.94 2.40
C TYR A 788 -13.14 20.39 3.77
N THR A 789 -12.43 20.83 4.80
CA THR A 789 -12.75 20.60 6.22
C THR A 789 -13.68 21.70 6.70
N PHE A 790 -14.78 21.34 7.34
CA PHE A 790 -15.83 22.27 7.74
C PHE A 790 -16.28 22.09 9.19
N ALA A 791 -16.87 23.16 9.72
CA ALA A 791 -17.27 23.31 11.11
C ALA A 791 -18.71 23.80 11.26
N VAL A 792 -19.30 23.48 12.41
CA VAL A 792 -20.56 24.04 12.93
C VAL A 792 -20.25 25.02 14.06
N ARG A 793 -21.20 25.86 14.44
CA ARG A 793 -21.03 26.81 15.54
C ARG A 793 -21.48 26.20 16.87
N ASP A 794 -20.71 26.39 17.93
CA ASP A 794 -21.18 26.12 19.29
C ASP A 794 -22.10 27.27 19.76
N ASP A 795 -23.35 26.95 20.12
CA ASP A 795 -24.32 27.91 20.63
C ASP A 795 -23.87 28.59 21.93
N ALA A 796 -23.09 27.91 22.77
CA ALA A 796 -22.70 28.40 24.09
C ALA A 796 -21.45 29.29 24.05
N THR A 797 -20.47 28.96 23.22
CA THR A 797 -19.16 29.65 23.16
C THR A 797 -18.98 30.48 21.90
N GLY A 798 -19.77 30.25 20.85
CA GLY A 798 -19.61 30.84 19.53
C GLY A 798 -18.45 30.24 18.72
N GLU A 799 -17.74 29.24 19.26
CA GLU A 799 -16.58 28.63 18.60
C GLU A 799 -16.98 27.78 17.39
N LEU A 800 -16.08 27.72 16.40
CA LEU A 800 -16.26 26.88 15.22
C LEU A 800 -15.68 25.49 15.48
N LEU A 801 -16.57 24.51 15.61
CA LEU A 801 -16.22 23.14 15.93
C LEU A 801 -16.27 22.25 14.68
N GLN A 802 -15.12 21.70 14.30
CA GLN A 802 -15.03 20.80 13.15
C GLN A 802 -15.97 19.61 13.32
N ILE A 803 -16.65 19.22 12.23
CA ILE A 803 -17.61 18.10 12.23
C ILE A 803 -17.43 17.15 11.02
N GLY A 804 -16.61 17.53 10.04
CA GLY A 804 -16.31 16.65 8.92
C GLY A 804 -15.48 17.27 7.81
N LYS A 805 -15.32 16.49 6.75
CA LYS A 805 -14.60 16.85 5.52
C LYS A 805 -15.34 16.29 4.30
N ALA A 806 -15.48 17.08 3.24
CA ALA A 806 -16.08 16.64 1.97
C ALA A 806 -15.17 16.95 0.77
N TYR A 807 -15.25 16.09 -0.25
CA TYR A 807 -14.41 16.13 -1.45
C TYR A 807 -15.22 15.88 -2.74
N THR A 808 -16.56 15.85 -2.62
CA THR A 808 -17.50 15.61 -3.73
C THR A 808 -18.70 16.53 -3.61
N GLY A 809 -19.26 16.95 -4.75
CA GLY A 809 -20.47 17.75 -4.80
C GLY A 809 -20.36 19.00 -5.68
N LEU A 810 -19.14 19.50 -5.86
CA LEU A 810 -18.85 20.67 -6.69
C LEU A 810 -18.39 20.26 -8.10
N THR A 811 -18.71 21.13 -9.07
CA THR A 811 -18.20 21.08 -10.44
C THR A 811 -16.73 21.49 -10.50
N ASP A 812 -16.03 21.13 -11.58
CA ASP A 812 -14.61 21.50 -11.73
C ASP A 812 -14.41 23.03 -11.83
N ALA A 813 -15.41 23.77 -12.31
CA ALA A 813 -15.40 25.23 -12.35
C ALA A 813 -15.49 25.85 -10.94
N GLU A 814 -16.41 25.35 -10.10
CA GLU A 814 -16.55 25.78 -8.71
C GLU A 814 -15.31 25.42 -7.88
N ILE A 815 -14.71 24.25 -8.11
CA ILE A 815 -13.45 23.85 -7.45
C ILE A 815 -12.31 24.81 -7.83
N ALA A 816 -12.23 25.22 -9.10
CA ALA A 816 -11.22 26.17 -9.54
C ALA A 816 -11.42 27.56 -8.89
N GLU A 817 -12.67 28.04 -8.82
CA GLU A 817 -13.03 29.29 -8.13
C GLU A 817 -12.62 29.24 -6.65
N LEU A 818 -13.05 28.21 -5.93
CA LEU A 818 -12.71 28.03 -4.52
C LEU A 818 -11.22 27.81 -4.29
N THR A 819 -10.52 27.18 -5.25
CA THR A 819 -9.06 27.03 -5.17
C THR A 819 -8.35 28.37 -5.15
N GLU A 820 -8.75 29.30 -6.03
CA GLU A 820 -8.15 30.63 -6.05
C GLU A 820 -8.56 31.46 -4.82
N HIS A 821 -9.82 31.37 -4.40
CA HIS A 821 -10.29 31.98 -3.15
C HIS A 821 -9.48 31.50 -1.94
N PHE A 822 -9.39 30.19 -1.71
CA PHE A 822 -8.68 29.63 -0.56
C PHE A 822 -7.17 29.83 -0.62
N LYS A 823 -6.58 29.99 -1.81
CA LYS A 823 -5.17 30.41 -1.91
C LYS A 823 -4.95 31.82 -1.38
N GLN A 824 -5.92 32.72 -1.60
CA GLN A 824 -5.87 34.11 -1.15
C GLN A 824 -6.28 34.25 0.32
N SER A 825 -7.25 33.45 0.78
CA SER A 825 -7.75 33.46 2.16
C SER A 825 -7.04 32.47 3.09
N THR A 826 -5.85 31.98 2.70
CA THR A 826 -5.04 31.10 3.54
C THR A 826 -4.50 31.85 4.76
N MET A 827 -4.80 31.34 5.96
CA MET A 827 -4.27 31.85 7.22
C MET A 827 -2.96 31.14 7.60
N ALA A 828 -2.89 29.81 7.41
CA ALA A 828 -1.69 29.03 7.66
C ALA A 828 -1.52 27.90 6.63
N VAL A 829 -0.27 27.56 6.31
CA VAL A 829 0.08 26.50 5.35
C VAL A 829 0.76 25.35 6.07
N HIS A 830 0.17 24.16 5.99
CA HIS A 830 0.69 22.92 6.55
C HIS A 830 0.90 21.89 5.43
N GLY A 831 1.96 22.08 4.65
CA GLY A 831 2.29 21.23 3.50
C GLY A 831 1.22 21.31 2.41
N ARG A 832 0.40 20.25 2.27
CA ARG A 832 -0.70 20.20 1.30
C ARG A 832 -2.05 20.72 1.84
N TYR A 833 -2.14 20.91 3.15
CA TYR A 833 -3.30 21.45 3.84
C TYR A 833 -3.12 22.95 4.07
N ARG A 834 -4.21 23.70 3.95
CA ARG A 834 -4.28 25.13 4.23
C ARG A 834 -5.38 25.36 5.24
N GLU A 835 -5.03 26.02 6.34
CA GLU A 835 -6.02 26.63 7.21
C GLU A 835 -6.48 27.92 6.53
N VAL A 836 -7.79 28.11 6.41
CA VAL A 836 -8.38 29.18 5.61
C VAL A 836 -9.34 29.99 6.44
N LYS A 837 -9.51 31.26 6.06
CA LYS A 837 -10.50 32.12 6.69
C LYS A 837 -11.90 31.49 6.57
N PRO A 838 -12.68 31.41 7.66
CA PRO A 838 -14.01 30.81 7.64
C PRO A 838 -15.04 31.77 7.02
N ASP A 839 -14.97 31.95 5.70
CA ASP A 839 -15.84 32.86 4.94
C ASP A 839 -16.67 32.17 3.85
N VAL A 840 -16.45 30.88 3.60
CA VAL A 840 -17.24 30.08 2.65
C VAL A 840 -18.16 29.14 3.40
N VAL A 841 -19.48 29.30 3.19
CA VAL A 841 -20.52 28.40 3.73
C VAL A 841 -20.95 27.39 2.68
N LEU A 842 -21.04 26.14 3.07
CA LEU A 842 -21.46 25.01 2.24
C LEU A 842 -22.69 24.36 2.85
N GLU A 843 -23.69 24.05 2.02
CA GLU A 843 -24.77 23.14 2.39
C GLU A 843 -24.26 21.71 2.18
N VAL A 844 -24.11 20.95 3.26
CA VAL A 844 -23.57 19.59 3.25
C VAL A 844 -24.63 18.58 3.63
N ALA A 845 -24.96 17.70 2.70
CA ALA A 845 -25.80 16.54 2.94
C ALA A 845 -25.00 15.37 3.52
N PHE A 846 -25.62 14.55 4.37
CA PHE A 846 -24.96 13.39 4.98
C PHE A 846 -25.96 12.25 5.24
N ASN A 847 -25.43 11.03 5.39
CA ASN A 847 -26.26 9.84 5.57
C ASN A 847 -26.58 9.54 7.04
N SER A 848 -25.68 9.91 7.97
CA SER A 848 -25.85 9.70 9.41
C SER A 848 -24.87 10.56 10.21
N ILE A 849 -25.19 10.85 11.47
CA ILE A 849 -24.29 11.48 12.45
C ILE A 849 -23.83 10.42 13.44
N GLN A 850 -22.54 10.41 13.77
CA GLN A 850 -21.97 9.46 14.73
C GLN A 850 -21.20 10.20 15.82
N PRO A 851 -21.22 9.72 17.08
CA PRO A 851 -20.31 10.21 18.10
C PRO A 851 -18.86 10.03 17.65
N SER A 852 -18.04 11.08 17.79
CA SER A 852 -16.65 11.08 17.36
C SER A 852 -15.76 11.79 18.36
N ALA A 853 -14.79 11.07 18.90
CA ALA A 853 -13.72 11.65 19.70
C ALA A 853 -12.64 12.36 18.86
N ARG A 854 -12.73 12.32 17.51
CA ARG A 854 -11.73 12.90 16.60
C ARG A 854 -12.05 14.33 16.16
N HIS A 855 -13.26 14.79 16.41
CA HIS A 855 -13.74 16.10 15.98
C HIS A 855 -14.13 16.90 17.22
N ALA A 856 -13.76 18.18 17.26
CA ALA A 856 -14.03 19.05 18.41
C ALA A 856 -15.53 19.19 18.72
N SER A 857 -16.40 19.01 17.73
CA SER A 857 -17.85 18.96 17.91
C SER A 857 -18.34 17.74 18.72
N GLY A 858 -17.53 16.71 18.91
CA GLY A 858 -17.96 15.42 19.47
C GLY A 858 -18.75 14.55 18.49
N PHE A 859 -18.92 14.99 17.24
CA PHE A 859 -19.69 14.30 16.20
C PHE A 859 -18.92 14.22 14.87
N ALA A 860 -19.25 13.23 14.04
CA ALA A 860 -18.77 13.10 12.67
C ALA A 860 -19.94 12.87 11.71
N LEU A 861 -19.91 13.55 10.56
CA LEU A 861 -20.83 13.27 9.46
C LEU A 861 -20.34 12.07 8.64
N ARG A 862 -21.24 11.11 8.35
CA ARG A 862 -20.95 9.98 7.45
C ARG A 862 -21.37 10.30 6.02
N PHE A 863 -20.44 10.07 5.08
CA PHE A 863 -20.62 10.36 3.66
C PHE A 863 -21.07 11.80 3.36
N PRO A 864 -20.41 12.82 3.93
CA PRO A 864 -20.76 14.20 3.65
C PRO A 864 -20.54 14.51 2.16
N ARG A 865 -21.53 15.15 1.54
CA ARG A 865 -21.50 15.64 0.16
C ARG A 865 -21.94 17.08 0.10
N ILE A 866 -21.22 17.90 -0.65
CA ILE A 866 -21.58 19.31 -0.84
C ILE A 866 -22.75 19.36 -1.82
N LYS A 867 -23.83 20.02 -1.42
CA LYS A 867 -25.03 20.18 -2.25
C LYS A 867 -25.03 21.55 -2.94
N ALA A 868 -24.63 22.59 -2.22
CA ALA A 868 -24.54 23.94 -2.74
C ALA A 868 -23.50 24.78 -2.00
N ILE A 869 -22.97 25.80 -2.68
CA ILE A 869 -22.24 26.90 -2.04
C ILE A 869 -23.26 27.96 -1.63
N ARG A 870 -23.37 28.22 -0.32
CA ARG A 870 -24.39 29.11 0.25
C ARG A 870 -23.88 30.55 0.32
N ARG A 871 -23.90 31.22 -0.84
CA ARG A 871 -23.48 32.63 -0.97
C ARG A 871 -24.40 33.62 -0.25
N ASP A 872 -25.61 33.17 0.11
CA ASP A 872 -26.61 33.89 0.89
C ASP A 872 -26.33 33.86 2.40
N LYS A 873 -25.38 33.04 2.86
CA LYS A 873 -25.07 32.82 4.28
C LYS A 873 -23.63 33.20 4.63
N ASN A 874 -23.43 33.63 5.88
CA ASN A 874 -22.12 33.87 6.48
C ASN A 874 -21.85 32.89 7.64
N ALA A 875 -20.65 32.93 8.21
CA ALA A 875 -20.23 32.05 9.31
C ALA A 875 -21.12 32.16 10.57
N GLU A 876 -21.78 33.29 10.81
CA GLU A 876 -22.70 33.50 11.93
C GLU A 876 -24.08 32.85 11.71
N SER A 877 -24.39 32.48 10.47
CA SER A 877 -25.69 31.91 10.05
C SER A 877 -25.63 30.40 9.73
N ILE A 878 -24.50 29.77 10.03
CA ILE A 878 -24.33 28.31 9.91
C ILE A 878 -25.08 27.57 11.02
N ASP A 879 -25.33 26.29 10.78
CA ASP A 879 -25.98 25.41 11.73
C ASP A 879 -25.12 25.16 12.96
N THR A 880 -25.80 24.80 14.05
CA THR A 880 -25.21 24.81 15.38
C THR A 880 -25.04 23.42 15.97
N LEU A 881 -24.20 23.32 17.00
CA LEU A 881 -23.94 22.06 17.67
C LEU A 881 -25.21 21.52 18.37
N GLU A 882 -26.08 22.39 18.88
CA GLU A 882 -27.38 21.97 19.42
C GLU A 882 -28.24 21.29 18.34
N TYR A 883 -28.36 21.88 17.16
CA TYR A 883 -29.10 21.29 16.05
C TYR A 883 -28.51 19.94 15.60
N VAL A 884 -27.17 19.81 15.58
CA VAL A 884 -26.49 18.53 15.35
C VAL A 884 -26.87 17.48 16.41
N ARG A 885 -26.92 17.88 17.69
CA ARG A 885 -27.33 17.00 18.79
C ARG A 885 -28.79 16.59 18.67
N GLU A 886 -29.68 17.48 18.23
CA GLU A 886 -31.09 17.15 17.98
C GLU A 886 -31.22 16.12 16.86
N LEU A 887 -30.53 16.32 15.74
CA LEU A 887 -30.50 15.39 14.62
C LEU A 887 -29.90 14.02 15.02
N ALA A 888 -28.90 14.00 15.90
CA ALA A 888 -28.34 12.78 16.47
C ALA A 888 -29.29 12.11 17.51
N GLY A 889 -29.99 12.90 18.32
CA GLY A 889 -30.87 12.46 19.41
C GLY A 889 -32.22 11.92 18.94
N GLN A 890 -32.78 12.45 17.85
CA GLN A 890 -33.95 11.86 17.17
C GLN A 890 -33.66 10.43 16.72
N HIS A 891 -32.40 10.12 16.39
CA HIS A 891 -31.96 8.75 16.07
C HIS A 891 -31.77 7.87 17.32
N ALA A 892 -31.28 8.44 18.43
CA ALA A 892 -31.12 7.70 19.69
C ALA A 892 -32.48 7.27 20.29
N LYS A 893 -33.51 8.13 20.26
CA LYS A 893 -34.86 7.76 20.73
C LYS A 893 -35.51 6.68 19.85
N LEU A 894 -35.30 6.72 18.54
CA LEU A 894 -35.72 5.64 17.64
C LEU A 894 -34.99 4.30 17.89
N SER A 895 -33.87 4.30 18.63
CA SER A 895 -33.08 3.11 18.98
C SER A 895 -33.26 2.61 20.41
N VAL A 896 -33.97 3.36 21.28
CA VAL A 896 -34.15 3.02 22.70
C VAL A 896 -35.57 2.51 23.01
N ASP A 897 -36.57 2.88 22.20
CA ASP A 897 -37.93 2.29 22.27
C ASP A 897 -38.07 0.97 21.47
N SER A 898 -36.99 0.20 21.32
CA SER A 898 -36.95 -1.08 20.58
C SER A 898 -36.42 -2.26 21.40
#